data_AF-A0AAW2ZCW8-F1
#
_entry.id   AF-A0AAW2ZCW8-F1
#
_cell.length_a   1.000
_cell.length_b   1.000
_cell.length_c   1.000
_cell.angle_alpha   90.00
_cell.angle_beta   90.00
_cell.angle_gamma   90.00
#
_symmetry.space_group_name_H-M   'P 1'
#
loop_
_entity.id
_entity.type
_entity.pdbx_description
1 polymer ?
#
loop_
_entity_poly.entity_id
_entity_poly.type
_entity_poly.pdbx_seq_one_letter_code
_entity_poly.pdbx_strand_id
1 'polypeptide(L)'
;MSKDLIKDNNVEPTLNNGAFEALERDFQEVLFELAGDEHLEKFRTEFEKLHRALMRAHDNEKKLIRKCEELGTEIVSNAGKVQTALNLSKEDQNTIVKLKSEIDKVWKMVEASHKKELKAKETIQDLTKQISKLSKLVDQGAGITSGQESTVNELAKAKEDIQKETEVQKQQLQQLYQELSTHQAEIMTLNAEKKKLLDTLQVIKDDNAKQKASLSNEIREREKQERKLMDSMTSLENRTVELKNKAEVIQTREQTIGSILIQISEQEQQINKCQDTIEQHKTTIASNEKTISGLRDGSKGLNEENENLKNTLKNKELSLIQMIDEKNNWQHKHSMLTKLMKKMEEEKAQTEANRLSVKSDIALLEKKLESLKSDKEQERSNLERLKAERNYLGKKIIIADKDKDKKHSQLLVAEGRKKNIETKLKGYVKESENNKNNIYRLEKEREKYQMDASEATQKYYQALEEVKIKTLEAHDIHKKIADGAEKLKQQQALYEAVRSDRNSKGKALIEAHEETDEMKKKFKIMTQQIEQLKDEITSREKALVEVHFKMKEMESGKDRITEEIEKYKEKLHESEGINKAMEEELYTLTLIIKEADEERRKQQKDFEAFVSDRDILGTQLIRRNDEIAQLYEKLNIENSALKKGAVQYAEKVGEIKVLKKSILDLSRKLQQVVKEASKIKDLKTKLQTLERNLLEERTKSKALSEELENPMNVHRWRKLEGSDPVAYEMILKTQTLQRRLMLKSAEVQEKDLFIQEKDKLHKIVRKILERQPGPEIKQQIEAYEKEVELQDAKLSVMQEEIRAAELAEKKDNNEKRVIAEQIEFYKKKTFQYKSKDHQDLIKRTEASRYKRQQLALSHPQSQVNFTGGGFSLHQS
;
A
#
# COMPACT_ATOMS: atom_id res chain seq x y z
N MET A 1 -40.44 8.39 10.24
CA MET A 1 -40.27 9.86 10.30
C MET A 1 -39.33 10.23 9.17
N SER A 2 -39.87 10.41 7.97
CA SER A 2 -39.08 10.32 6.72
C SER A 2 -39.73 11.09 5.55
N LYS A 3 -40.42 12.20 5.83
CA LYS A 3 -41.00 13.08 4.79
C LYS A 3 -40.45 14.51 4.80
N ASP A 4 -39.71 14.86 5.84
CA ASP A 4 -39.39 16.25 6.19
C ASP A 4 -37.94 16.64 5.83
N LEU A 5 -37.21 15.74 5.15
CA LEU A 5 -35.78 15.85 4.82
C LEU A 5 -35.49 16.12 3.33
N ILE A 6 -36.50 16.55 2.56
CA ILE A 6 -36.41 16.72 1.09
C ILE A 6 -36.70 18.18 0.65
N LYS A 7 -37.09 19.08 1.57
CA LYS A 7 -37.55 20.44 1.21
C LYS A 7 -36.48 21.52 1.08
N ASP A 8 -35.34 21.40 1.76
CA ASP A 8 -34.43 22.54 1.99
C ASP A 8 -33.18 22.56 1.08
N ASN A 9 -33.17 21.77 0.00
CA ASN A 9 -32.06 21.71 -0.98
C ASN A 9 -32.32 22.49 -2.29
N ASN A 10 -33.34 23.34 -2.34
CA ASN A 10 -33.51 24.31 -3.44
C ASN A 10 -32.54 25.50 -3.25
N VAL A 11 -31.24 25.25 -3.39
CA VAL A 11 -30.28 26.29 -3.74
C VAL A 11 -30.54 26.64 -5.19
N GLU A 12 -31.11 27.83 -5.47
CA GLU A 12 -31.35 28.25 -6.85
C GLU A 12 -30.00 28.38 -7.60
N PRO A 13 -29.77 27.63 -8.70
CA PRO A 13 -28.55 27.75 -9.51
C PRO A 13 -28.66 28.95 -10.46
N THR A 14 -29.21 30.07 -9.97
CA THR A 14 -29.50 31.29 -10.71
C THR A 14 -28.43 32.36 -10.47
N LEU A 15 -27.17 31.93 -10.35
CA LEU A 15 -25.98 32.77 -10.51
C LEU A 15 -25.76 33.17 -11.99
N ASN A 16 -26.82 33.75 -12.54
CA ASN A 16 -26.77 34.95 -13.34
C ASN A 16 -25.86 34.87 -14.58
N ASN A 17 -26.21 33.96 -15.49
CA ASN A 17 -25.61 33.86 -16.82
C ASN A 17 -25.58 35.22 -17.56
N GLY A 18 -26.58 36.09 -17.33
CA GLY A 18 -26.60 37.47 -17.85
C GLY A 18 -25.60 38.42 -17.19
N ALA A 19 -25.22 38.21 -15.93
CA ALA A 19 -24.11 38.94 -15.30
C ALA A 19 -22.74 38.44 -15.81
N PHE A 20 -22.63 37.15 -16.14
CA PHE A 20 -21.43 36.65 -16.82
C PHE A 20 -21.30 37.24 -18.23
N GLU A 21 -22.39 37.28 -19.00
CA GLU A 21 -22.43 37.89 -20.34
C GLU A 21 -22.14 39.41 -20.31
N ALA A 22 -22.62 40.12 -19.28
CA ALA A 22 -22.25 41.52 -19.05
C ALA A 22 -20.75 41.66 -18.72
N LEU A 23 -20.22 40.83 -17.82
CA LEU A 23 -18.82 40.86 -17.42
C LEU A 23 -17.88 40.52 -18.59
N GLU A 24 -18.23 39.55 -19.45
CA GLU A 24 -17.45 39.21 -20.65
C GLU A 24 -17.46 40.37 -21.67
N ARG A 25 -18.59 41.08 -21.86
CA ARG A 25 -18.59 42.30 -22.68
C ARG A 25 -17.65 43.35 -22.11
N ASP A 26 -17.71 43.62 -20.81
CA ASP A 26 -16.86 44.61 -20.14
C ASP A 26 -15.36 44.20 -20.21
N PHE A 27 -15.04 42.90 -20.13
CA PHE A 27 -13.70 42.37 -20.40
C PHE A 27 -13.26 42.59 -21.85
N GLN A 28 -14.14 42.43 -22.84
CA GLN A 28 -13.84 42.65 -24.26
C GLN A 28 -13.65 44.13 -24.60
N GLU A 29 -14.42 45.04 -23.98
CA GLU A 29 -14.25 46.50 -24.10
C GLU A 29 -12.88 46.93 -23.55
N VAL A 30 -12.49 46.49 -22.34
CA VAL A 30 -11.15 46.78 -21.78
C VAL A 30 -10.02 46.16 -22.61
N LEU A 31 -10.20 44.97 -23.19
CA LEU A 31 -9.22 44.38 -24.11
C LEU A 31 -9.08 45.15 -25.43
N PHE A 32 -10.13 45.83 -25.88
CA PHE A 32 -10.09 46.69 -27.06
C PHE A 32 -9.38 48.02 -26.78
N GLU A 33 -9.64 48.66 -25.63
CA GLU A 33 -8.91 49.86 -25.19
C GLU A 33 -7.40 49.58 -25.01
N LEU A 34 -7.05 48.46 -24.37
CA LEU A 34 -5.67 48.04 -24.15
C LEU A 34 -4.91 47.66 -25.44
N ALA A 35 -5.60 47.45 -26.57
CA ALA A 35 -4.96 47.15 -27.85
C ALA A 35 -4.40 48.40 -28.58
N GLY A 36 -4.65 49.61 -28.05
CA GLY A 36 -4.21 50.87 -28.66
C GLY A 36 -2.85 51.40 -28.19
N ASP A 37 -2.25 50.84 -27.13
CA ASP A 37 -0.99 51.32 -26.53
C ASP A 37 0.06 50.19 -26.42
N GLU A 38 1.15 50.33 -27.17
CA GLU A 38 2.27 49.39 -27.20
C GLU A 38 2.94 49.21 -25.83
N HIS A 39 2.85 50.20 -24.93
CA HIS A 39 3.36 50.08 -23.57
C HIS A 39 2.48 49.20 -22.66
N LEU A 40 1.21 48.98 -23.00
CA LEU A 40 0.24 48.21 -22.20
C LEU A 40 0.04 46.76 -22.67
N GLU A 41 0.64 46.34 -23.79
CA GLU A 41 0.52 44.98 -24.34
C GLU A 41 0.91 43.87 -23.34
N LYS A 42 1.82 44.16 -22.39
CA LYS A 42 2.16 43.24 -21.28
C LYS A 42 1.05 43.10 -20.24
N PHE A 43 0.27 44.15 -20.00
CA PHE A 43 -0.87 44.11 -19.10
C PHE A 43 -2.04 43.40 -19.78
N ARG A 44 -2.32 43.75 -21.04
CA ARG A 44 -3.28 43.07 -21.92
C ARG A 44 -3.06 41.55 -21.95
N THR A 45 -1.84 41.09 -22.20
CA THR A 45 -1.54 39.66 -22.31
C THR A 45 -1.70 38.88 -21.00
N GLU A 46 -1.60 39.51 -19.82
CA GLU A 46 -2.01 38.89 -18.55
C GLU A 46 -3.54 38.97 -18.34
N PHE A 47 -4.19 40.07 -18.72
CA PHE A 47 -5.65 40.24 -18.65
C PHE A 47 -6.39 39.22 -19.54
N GLU A 48 -5.87 38.94 -20.75
CA GLU A 48 -6.37 37.86 -21.62
C GLU A 48 -6.17 36.46 -21.00
N LYS A 49 -5.17 36.24 -20.15
CA LYS A 49 -5.02 34.95 -19.42
C LYS A 49 -6.04 34.85 -18.30
N LEU A 50 -6.29 35.94 -17.58
CA LEU A 50 -7.33 36.01 -16.55
C LEU A 50 -8.71 35.75 -17.14
N HIS A 51 -9.04 36.39 -18.27
CA HIS A 51 -10.26 36.14 -19.02
C HIS A 51 -10.39 34.66 -19.44
N ARG A 52 -9.34 34.09 -20.05
CA ARG A 52 -9.30 32.66 -20.42
C ARG A 52 -9.41 31.70 -19.23
N ALA A 53 -8.96 32.10 -18.04
CA ALA A 53 -9.13 31.31 -16.81
C ALA A 53 -10.58 31.37 -16.31
N LEU A 54 -11.19 32.56 -16.32
CA LEU A 54 -12.59 32.79 -15.94
C LEU A 54 -13.56 32.02 -16.85
N MET A 55 -13.37 32.09 -18.17
CA MET A 55 -14.16 31.30 -19.15
C MET A 55 -14.11 29.80 -18.85
N ARG A 56 -12.91 29.26 -18.57
CA ARG A 56 -12.73 27.85 -18.22
C ARG A 56 -13.38 27.45 -16.89
N ALA A 57 -13.42 28.36 -15.92
CA ALA A 57 -14.12 28.13 -14.66
C ALA A 57 -15.62 28.02 -14.89
N HIS A 58 -16.21 28.97 -15.61
CA HIS A 58 -17.65 29.00 -15.91
C HIS A 58 -18.11 27.85 -16.82
N ASP A 59 -17.29 27.46 -17.81
CA ASP A 59 -17.53 26.25 -18.62
C ASP A 59 -17.54 24.96 -17.79
N ASN A 60 -16.77 24.91 -16.71
CA ASN A 60 -16.73 23.75 -15.82
C ASN A 60 -17.87 23.78 -14.80
N GLU A 61 -18.23 24.96 -14.29
CA GLU A 61 -19.44 25.19 -13.49
C GLU A 61 -20.72 24.78 -14.26
N LYS A 62 -20.87 25.22 -15.51
CA LYS A 62 -21.98 24.81 -16.40
C LYS A 62 -22.05 23.29 -16.63
N LYS A 63 -20.91 22.59 -16.65
CA LYS A 63 -20.87 21.11 -16.72
C LYS A 63 -21.26 20.47 -15.39
N LEU A 64 -20.80 21.03 -14.26
CA LEU A 64 -21.14 20.55 -12.92
C LEU A 64 -22.63 20.72 -12.61
N ILE A 65 -23.24 21.86 -12.95
CA ILE A 65 -24.68 22.11 -12.79
C ILE A 65 -25.49 21.05 -13.56
N ARG A 66 -25.18 20.83 -14.85
CA ARG A 66 -25.81 19.76 -15.65
C ARG A 66 -25.61 18.37 -15.03
N LYS A 67 -24.42 18.09 -14.48
CA LYS A 67 -24.14 16.82 -13.79
C LYS A 67 -25.02 16.64 -12.55
N CYS A 68 -25.27 17.72 -11.80
CA CYS A 68 -26.17 17.72 -10.65
C CYS A 68 -27.65 17.58 -11.07
N GLU A 69 -28.07 18.19 -12.18
CA GLU A 69 -29.41 18.01 -12.76
C GLU A 69 -29.63 16.54 -13.21
N GLU A 70 -28.68 15.98 -13.98
CA GLU A 70 -28.66 14.57 -14.40
C GLU A 70 -28.82 13.64 -13.19
N LEU A 71 -27.93 13.75 -12.20
CA LEU A 71 -27.95 12.93 -10.98
C LEU A 71 -29.23 13.14 -10.16
N GLY A 72 -29.79 14.36 -10.13
CA GLY A 72 -31.08 14.63 -9.52
C GLY A 72 -32.22 13.84 -10.16
N THR A 73 -32.28 13.79 -11.50
CA THR A 73 -33.27 12.99 -12.21
C THR A 73 -33.09 11.48 -12.01
N GLU A 74 -31.84 11.00 -11.95
CA GLU A 74 -31.54 9.59 -11.65
C GLU A 74 -31.95 9.19 -10.22
N ILE A 75 -31.70 10.05 -9.23
CA ILE A 75 -32.11 9.84 -7.83
C ILE A 75 -33.64 9.74 -7.72
N VAL A 76 -34.38 10.65 -8.35
CA VAL A 76 -35.86 10.62 -8.38
C VAL A 76 -36.36 9.36 -9.11
N SER A 77 -35.76 9.00 -10.24
CA SER A 77 -36.08 7.77 -10.99
C SER A 77 -35.87 6.51 -10.13
N ASN A 78 -34.75 6.43 -9.42
CA ASN A 78 -34.41 5.29 -8.58
C ASN A 78 -35.27 5.21 -7.31
N ALA A 79 -35.62 6.35 -6.70
CA ALA A 79 -36.60 6.39 -5.61
C ALA A 79 -37.97 5.85 -6.05
N GLY A 80 -38.43 6.18 -7.26
CA GLY A 80 -39.65 5.62 -7.84
C GLY A 80 -39.59 4.09 -8.05
N LYS A 81 -38.46 3.56 -8.53
CA LYS A 81 -38.23 2.11 -8.68
C LYS A 81 -38.27 1.40 -7.32
N VAL A 82 -37.58 1.93 -6.30
CA VAL A 82 -37.57 1.39 -4.94
C VAL A 82 -38.98 1.39 -4.33
N GLN A 83 -39.74 2.47 -4.48
CA GLN A 83 -41.11 2.55 -3.98
C GLN A 83 -42.05 1.53 -4.66
N THR A 84 -41.82 1.24 -5.94
CA THR A 84 -42.58 0.23 -6.69
C THR A 84 -42.24 -1.20 -6.22
N ALA A 85 -40.95 -1.52 -6.06
CA ALA A 85 -40.51 -2.81 -5.52
C ALA A 85 -41.02 -3.05 -4.08
N LEU A 86 -41.04 -2.01 -3.25
CA LEU A 86 -41.54 -2.07 -1.88
C LEU A 86 -43.08 -2.24 -1.81
N ASN A 87 -43.81 -1.84 -2.85
CA ASN A 87 -45.24 -2.12 -2.98
C ASN A 87 -45.48 -3.57 -3.42
N LEU A 88 -44.78 -4.06 -4.45
CA LEU A 88 -44.86 -5.46 -4.90
C LEU A 88 -44.56 -6.45 -3.75
N SER A 89 -43.50 -6.20 -2.98
CA SER A 89 -43.15 -7.04 -1.82
C SER A 89 -44.27 -7.10 -0.75
N LYS A 90 -45.10 -6.07 -0.61
CA LYS A 90 -46.28 -6.10 0.28
C LYS A 90 -47.43 -6.89 -0.33
N GLU A 91 -47.62 -6.84 -1.64
CA GLU A 91 -48.63 -7.63 -2.35
C GLU A 91 -48.28 -9.13 -2.29
N ASP A 92 -47.02 -9.49 -2.49
CA ASP A 92 -46.50 -10.85 -2.30
C ASP A 92 -46.68 -11.36 -0.87
N GLN A 93 -46.37 -10.52 0.14
CA GLN A 93 -46.60 -10.90 1.53
C GLN A 93 -48.11 -11.14 1.82
N ASN A 94 -49.00 -10.38 1.19
CA ASN A 94 -50.44 -10.57 1.30
C ASN A 94 -50.96 -11.83 0.58
N THR A 95 -50.38 -12.21 -0.57
CA THR A 95 -50.73 -13.47 -1.26
C THR A 95 -50.20 -14.69 -0.50
N ILE A 96 -48.99 -14.62 0.06
CA ILE A 96 -48.42 -15.67 0.94
C ILE A 96 -49.32 -15.92 2.16
N VAL A 97 -49.83 -14.87 2.81
CA VAL A 97 -50.76 -14.99 3.95
C VAL A 97 -52.09 -15.66 3.52
N LYS A 98 -52.65 -15.29 2.36
CA LYS A 98 -53.86 -15.93 1.82
C LYS A 98 -53.64 -17.42 1.57
N LEU A 99 -52.57 -17.80 0.87
CA LEU A 99 -52.25 -19.18 0.53
C LEU A 99 -52.04 -20.06 1.78
N LYS A 100 -51.35 -19.55 2.80
CA LYS A 100 -51.25 -20.24 4.11
C LYS A 100 -52.63 -20.52 4.73
N SER A 101 -53.55 -19.55 4.67
CA SER A 101 -54.92 -19.72 5.18
C SER A 101 -55.77 -20.73 4.40
N GLU A 102 -55.40 -21.04 3.15
CA GLU A 102 -56.05 -22.06 2.33
C GLU A 102 -55.46 -23.45 2.60
N ILE A 103 -54.15 -23.55 2.76
CA ILE A 103 -53.46 -24.77 3.21
C ILE A 103 -54.06 -25.26 4.53
N ASP A 104 -54.22 -24.39 5.54
CA ASP A 104 -54.84 -24.74 6.83
C ASP A 104 -56.29 -25.25 6.72
N LYS A 105 -57.05 -24.76 5.73
CA LYS A 105 -58.43 -25.25 5.46
C LYS A 105 -58.40 -26.63 4.81
N VAL A 106 -57.51 -26.84 3.84
CA VAL A 106 -57.34 -28.14 3.16
C VAL A 106 -56.89 -29.21 4.14
N TRP A 107 -55.92 -28.93 5.02
CA TRP A 107 -55.51 -29.86 6.08
C TRP A 107 -56.67 -30.28 6.98
N LYS A 108 -57.47 -29.33 7.47
CA LYS A 108 -58.67 -29.62 8.29
C LYS A 108 -59.74 -30.42 7.53
N MET A 109 -59.87 -30.23 6.22
CA MET A 109 -60.74 -31.06 5.37
C MET A 109 -60.20 -32.49 5.22
N VAL A 110 -58.88 -32.68 5.07
CA VAL A 110 -58.23 -34.00 5.00
C VAL A 110 -58.39 -34.76 6.31
N GLU A 111 -58.14 -34.12 7.46
CA GLU A 111 -58.38 -34.73 8.79
C GLU A 111 -59.85 -35.14 8.97
N ALA A 112 -60.79 -34.26 8.62
CA ALA A 112 -62.22 -34.55 8.69
C ALA A 112 -62.65 -35.68 7.74
N SER A 113 -61.98 -35.82 6.59
CA SER A 113 -62.20 -36.93 5.64
C SER A 113 -61.69 -38.25 6.20
N HIS A 114 -60.44 -38.29 6.68
CA HIS A 114 -59.82 -39.50 7.23
C HIS A 114 -60.55 -39.99 8.50
N LYS A 115 -61.08 -39.08 9.32
CA LYS A 115 -61.93 -39.40 10.49
C LYS A 115 -63.31 -39.97 10.10
N LYS A 116 -63.81 -39.70 8.89
CA LYS A 116 -64.99 -40.39 8.31
C LYS A 116 -64.61 -41.75 7.74
N GLU A 117 -63.45 -41.85 7.08
CA GLU A 117 -62.92 -43.09 6.50
C GLU A 117 -62.70 -44.19 7.56
N LEU A 118 -62.14 -43.84 8.71
CA LEU A 118 -61.99 -44.74 9.86
C LEU A 118 -63.34 -45.32 10.32
N LYS A 119 -64.33 -44.47 10.54
CA LYS A 119 -65.70 -44.90 10.91
C LYS A 119 -66.34 -45.78 9.84
N ALA A 120 -66.14 -45.47 8.56
CA ALA A 120 -66.63 -46.30 7.47
C ALA A 120 -66.00 -47.71 7.52
N LYS A 121 -64.68 -47.82 7.75
CA LYS A 121 -63.98 -49.11 7.89
C LYS A 121 -64.48 -49.93 9.09
N GLU A 122 -64.75 -49.28 10.22
CA GLU A 122 -65.37 -49.92 11.40
C GLU A 122 -66.75 -50.51 11.04
N THR A 123 -67.64 -49.71 10.44
CA THR A 123 -68.98 -50.20 10.04
C THR A 123 -68.94 -51.30 8.98
N ILE A 124 -67.97 -51.28 8.06
CA ILE A 124 -67.78 -52.34 7.06
C ILE A 124 -67.36 -53.66 7.72
N GLN A 125 -66.50 -53.63 8.74
CA GLN A 125 -66.12 -54.85 9.47
C GLN A 125 -67.33 -55.48 10.19
N ASP A 126 -68.19 -54.69 10.83
CA ASP A 126 -69.37 -55.22 11.52
C ASP A 126 -70.46 -55.71 10.56
N LEU A 127 -70.69 -55.03 9.43
CA LEU A 127 -71.55 -55.55 8.37
C LEU A 127 -71.00 -56.87 7.78
N THR A 128 -69.68 -57.00 7.62
CA THR A 128 -69.05 -58.25 7.17
C THR A 128 -69.27 -59.40 8.17
N LYS A 129 -69.22 -59.11 9.49
CA LYS A 129 -69.58 -60.10 10.54
C LYS A 129 -71.06 -60.51 10.50
N GLN A 130 -71.96 -59.60 10.12
CA GLN A 130 -73.39 -59.90 9.97
C GLN A 130 -73.67 -60.72 8.72
N ILE A 131 -73.06 -60.39 7.58
CA ILE A 131 -73.17 -61.15 6.33
C ILE A 131 -72.67 -62.59 6.52
N SER A 132 -71.56 -62.81 7.24
CA SER A 132 -71.05 -64.16 7.53
C SER A 132 -71.89 -64.97 8.52
N LYS A 133 -72.82 -64.34 9.24
CA LYS A 133 -73.90 -65.03 9.99
C LYS A 133 -75.09 -65.35 9.10
N LEU A 134 -75.59 -64.38 8.33
CA LEU A 134 -76.77 -64.55 7.47
C LEU A 134 -76.53 -65.53 6.32
N SER A 135 -75.34 -65.54 5.73
CA SER A 135 -74.97 -66.48 4.68
C SER A 135 -74.95 -67.96 5.12
N LYS A 136 -75.07 -68.25 6.43
CA LYS A 136 -75.22 -69.63 6.96
C LYS A 136 -76.68 -70.06 7.19
N LEU A 137 -77.64 -69.18 6.90
CA LEU A 137 -79.08 -69.43 7.07
C LEU A 137 -79.85 -69.55 5.74
N VAL A 138 -79.18 -69.34 4.60
CA VAL A 138 -79.81 -69.29 3.26
C VAL A 138 -79.64 -70.61 2.48
N ASP A 139 -78.78 -71.53 2.93
CA ASP A 139 -78.55 -72.84 2.30
C ASP A 139 -79.72 -73.86 2.49
N GLN A 140 -80.96 -73.41 2.71
CA GLN A 140 -82.16 -74.26 2.89
C GLN A 140 -83.46 -73.64 2.34
N GLY A 141 -84.12 -74.34 1.39
CA GLY A 141 -85.56 -74.17 1.05
C GLY A 141 -85.88 -73.60 -0.34
N ALA A 142 -87.00 -74.05 -0.95
CA ALA A 142 -87.46 -73.66 -2.30
C ALA A 142 -88.96 -73.97 -2.55
N GLY A 143 -89.58 -73.38 -3.60
CA GLY A 143 -90.57 -74.11 -4.44
C GLY A 143 -91.93 -73.49 -4.84
N ILE A 144 -92.30 -73.68 -6.13
CA ILE A 144 -93.49 -74.43 -6.64
C ILE A 144 -94.88 -73.75 -6.90
N THR A 145 -95.18 -73.57 -8.20
CA THR A 145 -96.39 -73.85 -9.04
C THR A 145 -97.86 -73.42 -8.70
N SER A 146 -98.84 -73.94 -9.47
CA SER A 146 -100.20 -73.41 -9.78
C SER A 146 -101.12 -74.51 -10.41
N GLY A 147 -102.45 -74.32 -10.51
CA GLY A 147 -103.31 -75.14 -11.39
C GLY A 147 -104.86 -74.96 -11.36
N GLN A 148 -105.47 -75.02 -12.55
CA GLN A 148 -106.86 -75.43 -12.94
C GLN A 148 -108.07 -74.63 -12.39
N GLU A 149 -109.12 -74.23 -13.14
CA GLU A 149 -109.87 -74.70 -14.34
C GLU A 149 -110.99 -75.74 -14.11
N SER A 150 -112.21 -75.24 -13.83
CA SER A 150 -113.47 -75.92 -14.21
C SER A 150 -114.60 -74.94 -14.63
N THR A 151 -114.26 -73.68 -14.91
CA THR A 151 -115.19 -72.58 -15.24
C THR A 151 -115.75 -72.63 -16.67
N VAL A 152 -115.65 -73.77 -17.35
CA VAL A 152 -115.61 -73.90 -18.82
C VAL A 152 -116.87 -73.40 -19.57
N ASN A 153 -118.04 -73.34 -18.93
CA ASN A 153 -119.27 -72.78 -19.54
C ASN A 153 -119.55 -71.32 -19.15
N GLU A 154 -119.00 -70.81 -18.04
CA GLU A 154 -118.92 -69.35 -17.85
C GLU A 154 -117.88 -68.80 -18.84
N LEU A 155 -116.76 -69.52 -19.04
CA LEU A 155 -115.81 -69.42 -20.16
C LEU A 155 -116.43 -69.71 -21.55
N ALA A 156 -117.73 -69.53 -21.74
CA ALA A 156 -118.35 -69.33 -23.06
C ALA A 156 -118.62 -67.83 -23.31
N LYS A 157 -119.32 -67.16 -22.38
CA LYS A 157 -119.48 -65.69 -22.40
C LYS A 157 -118.22 -64.99 -21.92
N ALA A 158 -117.66 -65.46 -20.81
CA ALA A 158 -116.33 -65.07 -20.41
C ALA A 158 -115.28 -65.48 -21.44
N LYS A 159 -115.50 -66.40 -22.40
CA LYS A 159 -114.59 -66.53 -23.56
C LYS A 159 -114.76 -65.41 -24.58
N GLU A 160 -115.94 -64.84 -24.78
CA GLU A 160 -116.09 -63.68 -25.67
C GLU A 160 -115.51 -62.41 -25.03
N ASP A 161 -115.71 -62.24 -23.72
CA ASP A 161 -115.08 -61.14 -22.97
C ASP A 161 -113.58 -61.39 -22.77
N ILE A 162 -113.13 -62.59 -22.40
CA ILE A 162 -111.70 -63.00 -22.43
C ILE A 162 -111.16 -63.07 -23.87
N GLN A 163 -111.95 -63.03 -24.94
CA GLN A 163 -111.40 -62.79 -26.29
C GLN A 163 -111.04 -61.32 -26.50
N LYS A 164 -111.84 -60.39 -25.97
CA LYS A 164 -111.47 -58.96 -25.93
C LYS A 164 -110.33 -58.73 -24.92
N GLU A 165 -110.43 -59.36 -23.75
CA GLU A 165 -109.45 -59.28 -22.68
C GLU A 165 -108.14 -60.00 -23.05
N THR A 166 -108.16 -61.10 -23.83
CA THR A 166 -106.93 -61.66 -24.41
C THR A 166 -106.42 -60.83 -25.55
N GLU A 167 -107.22 -60.21 -26.41
CA GLU A 167 -106.65 -59.30 -27.43
C GLU A 167 -106.00 -58.07 -26.77
N VAL A 168 -106.56 -57.55 -25.67
CA VAL A 168 -105.96 -56.51 -24.82
C VAL A 168 -104.74 -57.03 -24.04
N GLN A 169 -104.82 -58.18 -23.36
CA GLN A 169 -103.69 -58.79 -22.62
C GLN A 169 -102.59 -59.27 -23.56
N LYS A 170 -102.88 -59.53 -24.84
CA LYS A 170 -101.92 -59.89 -25.91
C LYS A 170 -101.27 -58.64 -26.48
N GLN A 171 -101.98 -57.51 -26.59
CA GLN A 171 -101.36 -56.20 -26.81
C GLN A 171 -100.48 -55.80 -25.61
N GLN A 172 -100.93 -56.01 -24.37
CA GLN A 172 -100.14 -55.77 -23.15
C GLN A 172 -98.97 -56.74 -23.03
N LEU A 173 -99.12 -58.02 -23.39
CA LEU A 173 -98.01 -58.99 -23.47
C LEU A 173 -97.04 -58.61 -24.59
N GLN A 174 -97.53 -58.10 -25.73
CA GLN A 174 -96.67 -57.62 -26.80
C GLN A 174 -95.89 -56.36 -26.39
N GLN A 175 -96.53 -55.44 -25.65
CA GLN A 175 -95.85 -54.33 -24.98
C GLN A 175 -94.85 -54.84 -23.94
N LEU A 176 -95.23 -55.72 -23.01
CA LEU A 176 -94.36 -56.28 -21.98
C LEU A 176 -93.20 -57.11 -22.56
N TYR A 177 -93.39 -57.82 -23.67
CA TYR A 177 -92.30 -58.49 -24.38
C TYR A 177 -91.37 -57.49 -25.08
N GLN A 178 -91.91 -56.37 -25.57
CA GLN A 178 -91.13 -55.28 -26.17
C GLN A 178 -90.36 -54.49 -25.11
N GLU A 179 -90.96 -54.20 -23.95
CA GLU A 179 -90.36 -53.61 -22.75
C GLU A 179 -89.30 -54.54 -22.15
N LEU A 180 -89.59 -55.84 -22.00
CA LEU A 180 -88.63 -56.83 -21.51
C LEU A 180 -87.49 -57.05 -22.52
N SER A 181 -87.74 -56.93 -23.82
CA SER A 181 -86.69 -56.93 -24.86
C SER A 181 -85.82 -55.67 -24.80
N THR A 182 -86.41 -54.47 -24.61
CA THR A 182 -85.63 -53.23 -24.42
C THR A 182 -84.85 -53.26 -23.13
N HIS A 183 -85.44 -53.70 -22.01
CA HIS A 183 -84.72 -53.85 -20.74
C HIS A 183 -83.65 -54.94 -20.80
N GLN A 184 -83.82 -56.03 -21.56
CA GLN A 184 -82.74 -56.98 -21.83
C GLN A 184 -81.60 -56.35 -22.64
N ALA A 185 -81.91 -55.52 -23.65
CA ALA A 185 -80.91 -54.77 -24.39
C ALA A 185 -80.18 -53.74 -23.51
N GLU A 186 -80.89 -53.00 -22.66
CA GLU A 186 -80.33 -52.09 -21.66
C GLU A 186 -79.42 -52.83 -20.68
N ILE A 187 -79.86 -53.96 -20.13
CA ILE A 187 -79.05 -54.82 -19.25
C ILE A 187 -77.80 -55.35 -19.99
N MET A 188 -77.88 -55.67 -21.28
CA MET A 188 -76.68 -56.02 -22.07
C MET A 188 -75.74 -54.83 -22.26
N THR A 189 -76.24 -53.63 -22.59
CA THR A 189 -75.40 -52.42 -22.72
C THR A 189 -74.75 -52.03 -21.38
N LEU A 190 -75.51 -51.99 -20.28
CA LEU A 190 -75.02 -51.69 -18.95
C LEU A 190 -74.00 -52.73 -18.46
N ASN A 191 -74.15 -54.01 -18.78
CA ASN A 191 -73.12 -55.01 -18.47
C ASN A 191 -71.86 -54.86 -19.35
N ALA A 192 -72.00 -54.46 -20.61
CA ALA A 192 -70.86 -54.15 -21.48
C ALA A 192 -70.12 -52.89 -21.00
N GLU A 193 -70.82 -51.86 -20.54
CA GLU A 193 -70.26 -50.64 -19.94
C GLU A 193 -69.61 -50.93 -18.58
N LYS A 194 -70.28 -51.68 -17.70
CA LYS A 194 -69.71 -52.17 -16.44
C LYS A 194 -68.43 -52.96 -16.67
N LYS A 195 -68.37 -53.80 -17.72
CA LYS A 195 -67.14 -54.51 -18.10
C LYS A 195 -66.04 -53.53 -18.54
N LYS A 196 -66.33 -52.61 -19.47
CA LYS A 196 -65.37 -51.56 -19.89
C LYS A 196 -64.86 -50.76 -18.69
N LEU A 197 -65.74 -50.38 -17.76
CA LEU A 197 -65.37 -49.67 -16.54
C LEU A 197 -64.46 -50.51 -15.64
N LEU A 198 -64.77 -51.79 -15.42
CA LEU A 198 -63.89 -52.71 -14.67
C LEU A 198 -62.51 -52.88 -15.34
N ASP A 199 -62.47 -53.02 -16.67
CA ASP A 199 -61.24 -53.14 -17.46
C ASP A 199 -60.40 -51.85 -17.32
N THR A 200 -61.00 -50.65 -17.45
CA THR A 200 -60.28 -49.37 -17.22
C THR A 200 -59.84 -49.18 -15.77
N LEU A 201 -60.62 -49.61 -14.79
CA LEU A 201 -60.28 -49.53 -13.36
C LEU A 201 -59.09 -50.46 -13.04
N GLN A 202 -58.98 -51.61 -13.74
CA GLN A 202 -57.81 -52.47 -13.65
C GLN A 202 -56.57 -51.83 -14.27
N VAL A 203 -56.67 -51.23 -15.46
CA VAL A 203 -55.55 -50.47 -16.07
C VAL A 203 -55.08 -49.34 -15.14
N ILE A 204 -56.00 -48.57 -14.55
CA ILE A 204 -55.70 -47.50 -13.60
C ILE A 204 -55.00 -48.03 -12.33
N LYS A 205 -55.39 -49.21 -11.83
CA LYS A 205 -54.69 -49.86 -10.70
C LYS A 205 -53.26 -50.24 -11.08
N ASP A 206 -53.07 -50.85 -12.25
CA ASP A 206 -51.77 -51.33 -12.70
C ASP A 206 -50.82 -50.16 -13.02
N ASP A 207 -51.34 -49.05 -13.56
CA ASP A 207 -50.57 -47.81 -13.75
C ASP A 207 -50.27 -47.10 -12.42
N ASN A 208 -51.18 -47.10 -11.44
CA ASN A 208 -50.91 -46.61 -10.08
C ASN A 208 -49.83 -47.46 -9.38
N ALA A 209 -49.82 -48.78 -9.61
CA ALA A 209 -48.77 -49.68 -9.12
C ALA A 209 -47.42 -49.38 -9.79
N LYS A 210 -47.37 -49.18 -11.12
CA LYS A 210 -46.17 -48.75 -11.84
C LYS A 210 -45.66 -47.39 -11.34
N GLN A 211 -46.54 -46.41 -11.14
CA GLN A 211 -46.17 -45.10 -10.59
C GLN A 211 -45.58 -45.22 -9.19
N LYS A 212 -46.17 -46.03 -8.30
CA LYS A 212 -45.62 -46.29 -6.95
C LYS A 212 -44.26 -46.99 -6.99
N ALA A 213 -44.07 -47.96 -7.88
CA ALA A 213 -42.78 -48.60 -8.08
C ALA A 213 -41.73 -47.59 -8.61
N SER A 214 -42.10 -46.71 -9.54
CA SER A 214 -41.22 -45.65 -10.04
C SER A 214 -40.85 -44.68 -8.93
N LEU A 215 -41.83 -44.18 -8.15
CA LEU A 215 -41.59 -43.28 -7.01
C LEU A 215 -40.70 -43.93 -5.95
N SER A 216 -40.89 -45.23 -5.66
CA SER A 216 -40.02 -45.95 -4.72
C SER A 216 -38.59 -46.13 -5.23
N ASN A 217 -38.38 -46.22 -6.55
CA ASN A 217 -37.04 -46.27 -7.15
C ASN A 217 -36.42 -44.86 -7.22
N GLU A 218 -37.21 -43.84 -7.52
CA GLU A 218 -36.78 -42.43 -7.52
C GLU A 218 -36.39 -41.96 -6.11
N ILE A 219 -37.15 -42.35 -5.08
CA ILE A 219 -36.78 -42.12 -3.67
C ILE A 219 -35.45 -42.82 -3.35
N ARG A 220 -35.24 -44.08 -3.76
CA ARG A 220 -33.97 -44.79 -3.51
C ARG A 220 -32.77 -44.20 -4.24
N GLU A 221 -32.93 -43.78 -5.50
CA GLU A 221 -31.84 -43.07 -6.20
C GLU A 221 -31.64 -41.66 -5.62
N ARG A 222 -32.68 -40.99 -5.11
CA ARG A 222 -32.54 -39.73 -4.36
C ARG A 222 -31.77 -39.95 -3.05
N GLU A 223 -32.15 -40.89 -2.20
CA GLU A 223 -31.42 -41.24 -0.96
C GLU A 223 -29.94 -41.58 -1.24
N LYS A 224 -29.67 -42.25 -2.36
CA LYS A 224 -28.33 -42.62 -2.83
C LYS A 224 -27.56 -41.43 -3.41
N GLN A 225 -28.23 -40.45 -4.02
CA GLN A 225 -27.64 -39.18 -4.45
C GLN A 225 -27.41 -38.24 -3.26
N GLU A 226 -28.33 -38.18 -2.30
CA GLU A 226 -28.21 -37.45 -1.04
C GLU A 226 -27.06 -37.99 -0.18
N ARG A 227 -26.89 -39.31 -0.08
CA ARG A 227 -25.70 -39.91 0.56
C ARG A 227 -24.41 -39.52 -0.16
N LYS A 228 -24.35 -39.65 -1.49
CA LYS A 228 -23.18 -39.19 -2.27
C LYS A 228 -22.91 -37.69 -2.12
N LEU A 229 -23.97 -36.88 -1.99
CA LEU A 229 -23.86 -35.45 -1.73
C LEU A 229 -23.32 -35.20 -0.33
N MET A 230 -23.81 -35.91 0.68
CA MET A 230 -23.31 -35.86 2.07
C MET A 230 -21.85 -36.29 2.17
N ASP A 231 -21.46 -37.39 1.52
CA ASP A 231 -20.07 -37.87 1.42
C ASP A 231 -19.20 -36.82 0.71
N SER A 232 -19.71 -36.19 -0.36
CA SER A 232 -19.01 -35.13 -1.10
C SER A 232 -18.91 -33.84 -0.30
N MET A 233 -19.93 -33.46 0.48
CA MET A 233 -19.92 -32.32 1.39
C MET A 233 -18.94 -32.55 2.52
N THR A 234 -18.95 -33.73 3.15
CA THR A 234 -17.97 -34.10 4.19
C THR A 234 -16.54 -34.11 3.63
N SER A 235 -16.36 -34.56 2.39
CA SER A 235 -15.07 -34.51 1.68
C SER A 235 -14.64 -33.07 1.38
N LEU A 236 -15.57 -32.20 0.94
CA LEU A 236 -15.34 -30.78 0.72
C LEU A 236 -15.04 -30.03 2.03
N GLU A 237 -15.75 -30.30 3.12
CA GLU A 237 -15.50 -29.74 4.44
C GLU A 237 -14.08 -30.09 4.91
N ASN A 238 -13.72 -31.39 4.92
CA ASN A 238 -12.36 -31.83 5.20
C ASN A 238 -11.33 -31.16 4.27
N ARG A 239 -11.65 -30.98 2.99
CA ARG A 239 -10.76 -30.29 2.04
C ARG A 239 -10.69 -28.78 2.29
N THR A 240 -11.74 -28.12 2.78
CA THR A 240 -11.68 -26.72 3.21
C THR A 240 -10.89 -26.55 4.50
N VAL A 241 -10.94 -27.52 5.42
CA VAL A 241 -10.05 -27.54 6.60
C VAL A 241 -8.59 -27.75 6.16
N GLU A 242 -8.31 -28.72 5.28
CA GLU A 242 -6.96 -28.83 4.69
C GLU A 242 -6.50 -27.54 3.98
N LEU A 243 -7.39 -26.87 3.26
CA LEU A 243 -7.08 -25.63 2.55
C LEU A 243 -6.88 -24.45 3.51
N LYS A 244 -7.61 -24.36 4.62
CA LYS A 244 -7.35 -23.38 5.69
C LYS A 244 -5.98 -23.62 6.34
N ASN A 245 -5.71 -24.84 6.78
CA ASN A 245 -4.43 -25.19 7.39
C ASN A 245 -3.26 -24.95 6.40
N LYS A 246 -3.46 -25.20 5.10
CA LYS A 246 -2.48 -24.87 4.04
C LYS A 246 -2.39 -23.37 3.79
N ALA A 247 -3.48 -22.61 3.87
CA ALA A 247 -3.49 -21.16 3.76
C ALA A 247 -2.75 -20.50 4.93
N GLU A 248 -2.93 -20.97 6.17
CA GLU A 248 -2.16 -20.53 7.35
C GLU A 248 -0.65 -20.82 7.19
N VAL A 249 -0.29 -22.02 6.68
CA VAL A 249 1.10 -22.37 6.35
C VAL A 249 1.65 -21.55 5.18
N ILE A 250 0.83 -21.12 4.23
CA ILE A 250 1.22 -20.19 3.16
C ILE A 250 1.37 -18.76 3.71
N GLN A 251 0.42 -18.27 4.50
CA GLN A 251 0.39 -16.92 5.07
C GLN A 251 1.56 -16.70 6.05
N THR A 252 1.96 -17.70 6.83
CA THR A 252 3.18 -17.66 7.66
C THR A 252 4.46 -17.73 6.83
N ARG A 253 4.45 -18.47 5.70
CA ARG A 253 5.54 -18.42 4.70
C ARG A 253 5.61 -17.09 3.96
N GLU A 254 4.50 -16.43 3.68
CA GLU A 254 4.44 -15.12 3.05
C GLU A 254 4.87 -14.00 4.01
N GLN A 255 4.57 -14.12 5.31
CA GLN A 255 5.09 -13.22 6.34
C GLN A 255 6.61 -13.36 6.49
N THR A 256 7.14 -14.60 6.53
CA THR A 256 8.58 -14.83 6.61
C THR A 256 9.30 -14.41 5.32
N ILE A 257 8.76 -14.75 4.14
CA ILE A 257 9.24 -14.24 2.85
C ILE A 257 9.17 -12.71 2.81
N GLY A 258 8.11 -12.09 3.33
CA GLY A 258 7.98 -10.63 3.44
C GLY A 258 9.07 -10.02 4.31
N SER A 259 9.36 -10.61 5.48
CA SER A 259 10.47 -10.15 6.33
C SER A 259 11.84 -10.32 5.66
N ILE A 260 12.03 -11.40 4.91
CA ILE A 260 13.25 -11.67 4.13
C ILE A 260 13.36 -10.69 2.94
N LEU A 261 12.26 -10.34 2.27
CA LEU A 261 12.23 -9.34 1.19
C LEU A 261 12.49 -7.93 1.72
N ILE A 262 12.03 -7.59 2.92
CA ILE A 262 12.39 -6.33 3.58
C ILE A 262 13.89 -6.32 3.90
N GLN A 263 14.43 -7.40 4.50
CA GLN A 263 15.87 -7.52 4.76
C GLN A 263 16.72 -7.49 3.48
N ILE A 264 16.26 -8.11 2.39
CA ILE A 264 16.90 -8.03 1.07
C ILE A 264 16.82 -6.60 0.54
N SER A 265 15.69 -5.91 0.64
CA SER A 265 15.56 -4.53 0.16
C SER A 265 16.40 -3.55 0.99
N GLU A 266 16.54 -3.76 2.30
CA GLU A 266 17.46 -3.01 3.16
C GLU A 266 18.93 -3.30 2.79
N GLN A 267 19.28 -4.56 2.54
CA GLN A 267 20.62 -4.95 2.07
C GLN A 267 20.91 -4.42 0.67
N GLU A 268 19.97 -4.44 -0.26
CA GLU A 268 20.06 -3.83 -1.59
C GLU A 268 20.20 -2.32 -1.48
N GLN A 269 19.47 -1.65 -0.57
CA GLN A 269 19.64 -0.22 -0.35
C GLN A 269 21.01 0.11 0.28
N GLN A 270 21.53 -0.75 1.16
CA GLN A 270 22.92 -0.62 1.68
C GLN A 270 23.95 -0.90 0.59
N ILE A 271 23.75 -1.93 -0.25
CA ILE A 271 24.61 -2.26 -1.40
C ILE A 271 24.59 -1.12 -2.41
N ASN A 272 23.44 -0.54 -2.71
CA ASN A 272 23.31 0.61 -3.62
C ASN A 272 23.99 1.86 -3.04
N LYS A 273 23.82 2.17 -1.74
CA LYS A 273 24.60 3.23 -1.07
C LYS A 273 26.11 2.96 -1.12
N CYS A 274 26.52 1.71 -0.95
CA CYS A 274 27.92 1.31 -1.11
C CYS A 274 28.38 1.45 -2.57
N GLN A 275 27.57 1.07 -3.56
CA GLN A 275 27.85 1.25 -4.99
C GLN A 275 27.94 2.73 -5.36
N ASP A 276 27.04 3.59 -4.88
CA ASP A 276 27.10 5.05 -5.01
C ASP A 276 28.42 5.60 -4.45
N THR A 277 28.84 5.17 -3.26
CA THR A 277 30.14 5.58 -2.71
C THR A 277 31.31 5.01 -3.49
N ILE A 278 31.23 3.78 -4.00
CA ILE A 278 32.24 3.17 -4.86
C ILE A 278 32.29 3.88 -6.23
N GLU A 279 31.19 4.40 -6.74
CA GLU A 279 31.13 5.17 -7.99
C GLU A 279 31.60 6.61 -7.79
N GLN A 280 31.30 7.24 -6.64
CA GLN A 280 31.93 8.49 -6.21
C GLN A 280 33.45 8.30 -6.00
N HIS A 281 33.88 7.16 -5.47
CA HIS A 281 35.30 6.82 -5.37
C HIS A 281 35.93 6.48 -6.73
N LYS A 282 35.25 5.79 -7.65
CA LYS A 282 35.72 5.55 -9.02
C LYS A 282 35.79 6.84 -9.83
N THR A 283 34.84 7.75 -9.70
CA THR A 283 34.85 9.04 -10.42
C THR A 283 35.87 10.01 -9.83
N THR A 284 36.10 10.01 -8.52
CA THR A 284 37.22 10.76 -7.92
C THR A 284 38.58 10.11 -8.23
N ILE A 285 38.69 8.78 -8.29
CA ILE A 285 39.88 8.07 -8.79
C ILE A 285 40.12 8.42 -10.25
N ALA A 286 39.13 8.30 -11.14
CA ALA A 286 39.25 8.66 -12.55
C ALA A 286 39.55 10.16 -12.76
N SER A 287 39.02 11.03 -11.90
CA SER A 287 39.39 12.46 -11.87
C SER A 287 40.85 12.65 -11.45
N ASN A 288 41.31 11.93 -10.43
CA ASN A 288 42.69 11.98 -9.96
C ASN A 288 43.65 11.35 -10.97
N GLU A 289 43.28 10.25 -11.64
CA GLU A 289 44.01 9.61 -12.73
C GLU A 289 44.05 10.50 -13.97
N LYS A 290 42.96 11.21 -14.30
CA LYS A 290 42.95 12.24 -15.35
C LYS A 290 43.77 13.47 -14.97
N THR A 291 43.88 13.79 -13.68
CA THR A 291 44.77 14.85 -13.17
C THR A 291 46.23 14.40 -13.18
N ILE A 292 46.52 13.15 -12.84
CA ILE A 292 47.85 12.52 -12.89
C ILE A 292 48.28 12.30 -14.35
N SER A 293 47.36 11.97 -15.25
CA SER A 293 47.56 12.02 -16.71
C SER A 293 47.82 13.46 -17.12
N GLY A 294 46.97 14.44 -16.80
CA GLY A 294 47.21 15.85 -17.12
C GLY A 294 48.56 16.38 -16.61
N LEU A 295 49.03 15.94 -15.45
CA LEU A 295 50.34 16.26 -14.89
C LEU A 295 51.48 15.43 -15.52
N ARG A 296 51.25 14.17 -15.91
CA ARG A 296 52.23 13.30 -16.59
C ARG A 296 52.40 13.67 -18.05
N ASP A 297 51.32 14.05 -18.72
CA ASP A 297 51.24 14.46 -20.11
C ASP A 297 51.56 15.96 -20.25
N GLY A 298 51.34 16.76 -19.20
CA GLY A 298 51.95 18.08 -19.01
C GLY A 298 53.46 17.98 -18.68
N SER A 299 53.90 16.97 -17.95
CA SER A 299 55.33 16.71 -17.69
C SER A 299 56.04 16.16 -18.92
N LYS A 300 55.43 15.22 -19.67
CA LYS A 300 55.84 14.87 -21.03
C LYS A 300 55.81 16.10 -21.92
N GLY A 301 54.75 16.89 -21.90
CA GLY A 301 54.61 18.11 -22.68
C GLY A 301 55.75 19.09 -22.41
N LEU A 302 56.12 19.30 -21.15
CA LEU A 302 57.30 20.08 -20.77
C LEU A 302 58.63 19.40 -21.14
N ASN A 303 58.71 18.08 -21.17
CA ASN A 303 59.92 17.35 -21.54
C ASN A 303 60.12 17.27 -23.07
N GLU A 304 59.02 17.17 -23.81
CA GLU A 304 58.89 17.28 -25.26
C GLU A 304 59.03 18.74 -25.69
N GLU A 305 58.60 19.73 -24.89
CA GLU A 305 58.86 21.15 -25.10
C GLU A 305 60.32 21.49 -24.76
N ASN A 306 60.95 20.83 -23.78
CA ASN A 306 62.40 20.94 -23.57
C ASN A 306 63.19 20.27 -24.70
N GLU A 307 62.82 19.07 -25.16
CA GLU A 307 63.41 18.46 -26.36
C GLU A 307 63.11 19.28 -27.61
N ASN A 308 61.93 19.88 -27.78
CA ASN A 308 61.62 20.76 -28.90
C ASN A 308 62.30 22.12 -28.76
N LEU A 309 62.55 22.66 -27.57
CA LEU A 309 63.37 23.86 -27.37
C LEU A 309 64.84 23.57 -27.70
N LYS A 310 65.35 22.40 -27.32
CA LYS A 310 66.70 21.91 -27.61
C LYS A 310 66.88 21.58 -29.10
N ASN A 311 65.90 20.93 -29.72
CA ASN A 311 65.87 20.63 -31.15
C ASN A 311 65.50 21.87 -32.00
N THR A 312 64.78 22.87 -31.49
CA THR A 312 64.65 24.18 -32.15
C THR A 312 65.83 25.11 -31.88
N LEU A 313 66.61 24.91 -30.81
CA LEU A 313 67.94 25.54 -30.68
C LEU A 313 68.84 24.98 -31.79
N LYS A 314 68.95 23.64 -31.85
CA LYS A 314 69.73 22.92 -32.87
C LYS A 314 69.25 23.19 -34.30
N ASN A 315 67.94 23.28 -34.53
CA ASN A 315 67.38 23.65 -35.83
C ASN A 315 67.48 25.16 -36.09
N LYS A 316 67.63 26.03 -35.08
CA LYS A 316 68.00 27.45 -35.28
C LYS A 316 69.49 27.61 -35.56
N GLU A 317 70.35 26.79 -34.97
CA GLU A 317 71.78 26.71 -35.32
C GLU A 317 71.94 26.22 -36.77
N LEU A 318 71.29 25.11 -37.13
CA LEU A 318 71.24 24.61 -38.51
C LEU A 318 70.54 25.58 -39.46
N SER A 319 69.48 26.27 -39.03
CA SER A 319 68.81 27.29 -39.84
C SER A 319 69.63 28.57 -39.96
N LEU A 320 70.50 28.92 -39.00
CA LEU A 320 71.45 30.03 -39.14
C LEU A 320 72.50 29.70 -40.20
N ILE A 321 73.02 28.46 -40.18
CA ILE A 321 73.92 27.93 -41.20
C ILE A 321 73.22 27.91 -42.57
N GLN A 322 72.00 27.36 -42.64
CA GLN A 322 71.21 27.34 -43.87
C GLN A 322 70.80 28.74 -44.35
N MET A 323 70.53 29.72 -43.48
CA MET A 323 70.26 31.10 -43.88
C MET A 323 71.50 31.81 -44.42
N ILE A 324 72.71 31.43 -43.99
CA ILE A 324 73.96 31.89 -44.60
C ILE A 324 74.06 31.33 -46.04
N ASP A 325 73.84 30.03 -46.23
CA ASP A 325 73.87 29.41 -47.57
C ASP A 325 72.70 29.82 -48.47
N GLU A 326 71.50 30.04 -47.91
CA GLU A 326 70.32 30.51 -48.64
C GLU A 326 70.43 31.98 -48.99
N LYS A 327 71.07 32.83 -48.17
CA LYS A 327 71.43 34.21 -48.54
C LYS A 327 72.36 34.21 -49.74
N ASN A 328 73.42 33.38 -49.71
CA ASN A 328 74.35 33.23 -50.83
C ASN A 328 73.62 32.74 -52.10
N ASN A 329 72.74 31.74 -51.97
CA ASN A 329 71.93 31.22 -53.08
C ASN A 329 70.85 32.21 -53.56
N TRP A 330 70.27 33.05 -52.70
CA TRP A 330 69.30 34.08 -53.10
C TRP A 330 69.97 35.22 -53.85
N GLN A 331 71.19 35.63 -53.49
CA GLN A 331 71.96 36.57 -54.31
C GLN A 331 72.21 36.00 -55.73
N HIS A 332 72.48 34.70 -55.84
CA HIS A 332 72.62 34.03 -57.14
C HIS A 332 71.29 33.94 -57.91
N LYS A 333 70.20 33.52 -57.26
CA LYS A 333 68.86 33.38 -57.86
C LYS A 333 68.25 34.73 -58.26
N HIS A 334 68.47 35.80 -57.49
CA HIS A 334 67.97 37.15 -57.81
C HIS A 334 68.60 37.70 -59.10
N SER A 335 69.90 37.46 -59.31
CA SER A 335 70.61 37.76 -60.57
C SER A 335 70.01 36.98 -61.77
N MET A 336 69.52 35.76 -61.53
CA MET A 336 68.92 34.92 -62.57
C MET A 336 67.45 35.29 -62.86
N LEU A 337 66.62 35.53 -61.84
CA LEU A 337 65.22 35.95 -62.00
C LEU A 337 65.10 37.31 -62.72
N THR A 338 66.00 38.25 -62.45
CA THR A 338 66.03 39.57 -63.12
C THR A 338 66.20 39.44 -64.65
N LYS A 339 66.84 38.36 -65.13
CA LYS A 339 66.95 38.05 -66.56
C LYS A 339 65.73 37.33 -67.14
N LEU A 340 64.92 36.71 -66.29
CA LEU A 340 63.78 35.87 -66.66
C LEU A 340 62.46 36.66 -66.69
N MET A 341 62.26 37.60 -65.75
CA MET A 341 61.11 38.52 -65.77
C MET A 341 61.02 39.30 -67.09
N LYS A 342 62.18 39.73 -67.63
CA LYS A 342 62.26 40.49 -68.88
C LYS A 342 61.77 39.72 -70.12
N LYS A 343 61.77 38.38 -70.11
CA LYS A 343 61.14 37.54 -71.15
C LYS A 343 59.64 37.35 -70.93
N MET A 344 59.19 37.22 -69.68
CA MET A 344 57.77 37.06 -69.36
C MET A 344 56.93 38.28 -69.75
N GLU A 345 57.53 39.48 -69.75
CA GLU A 345 56.87 40.70 -70.22
C GLU A 345 56.65 40.70 -71.75
N GLU A 346 57.58 40.12 -72.53
CA GLU A 346 57.47 39.98 -73.99
C GLU A 346 56.36 38.98 -74.37
N GLU A 347 56.27 37.83 -73.69
CA GLU A 347 55.23 36.81 -73.94
C GLU A 347 53.82 37.28 -73.51
N LYS A 348 53.72 38.15 -72.49
CA LYS A 348 52.45 38.75 -72.04
C LYS A 348 51.85 39.70 -73.09
N ALA A 349 52.68 40.48 -73.77
CA ALA A 349 52.21 41.37 -74.84
C ALA A 349 51.58 40.58 -76.00
N GLN A 350 52.19 39.46 -76.39
CA GLN A 350 51.70 38.61 -77.48
C GLN A 350 50.35 37.95 -77.16
N THR A 351 50.08 37.63 -75.89
CA THR A 351 48.83 36.96 -75.48
C THR A 351 47.63 37.92 -75.37
N GLU A 352 47.83 39.21 -75.06
CA GLU A 352 46.73 40.19 -75.10
C GLU A 352 46.27 40.52 -76.52
N ALA A 353 47.17 40.50 -77.51
CA ALA A 353 46.81 40.67 -78.93
C ALA A 353 45.84 39.57 -79.41
N ASN A 354 46.12 38.31 -79.09
CA ASN A 354 45.27 37.17 -79.44
C ASN A 354 43.85 37.27 -78.82
N ARG A 355 43.74 37.82 -77.60
CA ARG A 355 42.45 38.02 -76.91
C ARG A 355 41.52 38.99 -77.65
N LEU A 356 42.06 39.98 -78.36
CA LEU A 356 41.25 40.92 -79.16
C LEU A 356 40.67 40.27 -80.42
N SER A 357 41.41 39.37 -81.08
CA SER A 357 40.93 38.65 -82.26
C SER A 357 39.68 37.83 -81.95
N VAL A 358 39.72 36.99 -80.91
CA VAL A 358 38.61 36.08 -80.54
C VAL A 358 37.33 36.84 -80.17
N LYS A 359 37.43 38.08 -79.70
CA LYS A 359 36.26 38.94 -79.46
C LYS A 359 35.54 39.37 -80.75
N SER A 360 36.23 39.43 -81.89
CA SER A 360 35.62 39.74 -83.18
C SER A 360 34.79 38.56 -83.72
N ASP A 361 35.27 37.32 -83.51
CA ASP A 361 34.63 36.12 -84.02
C ASP A 361 33.29 35.81 -83.32
N ILE A 362 33.20 36.12 -82.02
CA ILE A 362 31.97 35.95 -81.22
C ILE A 362 30.83 36.81 -81.79
N ALA A 363 31.09 38.09 -82.11
CA ALA A 363 30.09 39.00 -82.67
C ALA A 363 29.56 38.54 -84.05
N LEU A 364 30.36 37.82 -84.84
CA LEU A 364 29.93 37.22 -86.11
C LEU A 364 29.08 35.95 -85.91
N LEU A 365 29.26 35.23 -84.81
CA LEU A 365 28.46 34.04 -84.46
C LEU A 365 27.11 34.41 -83.84
N GLU A 366 27.04 35.44 -82.99
CA GLU A 366 25.78 35.95 -82.44
C GLU A 366 24.82 36.39 -83.56
N LYS A 367 25.35 37.06 -84.61
CA LYS A 367 24.56 37.46 -85.78
C LYS A 367 24.03 36.30 -86.64
N LYS A 368 24.63 35.10 -86.54
CA LYS A 368 24.10 33.85 -87.15
C LYS A 368 23.05 33.14 -86.29
N LEU A 369 23.00 33.43 -84.99
CA LEU A 369 22.06 32.81 -84.06
C LEU A 369 20.66 33.43 -84.16
N GLU A 370 20.58 34.70 -84.55
CA GLU A 370 19.29 35.38 -84.75
C GLU A 370 18.60 34.98 -86.06
N SER A 371 19.35 34.73 -87.15
CA SER A 371 18.75 34.23 -88.41
C SER A 371 18.11 32.85 -88.23
N LEU A 372 18.75 31.95 -87.47
CA LEU A 372 18.24 30.60 -87.19
C LEU A 372 16.97 30.57 -86.32
N LYS A 373 16.57 31.70 -85.70
CA LYS A 373 15.25 31.84 -85.07
C LYS A 373 14.17 32.17 -86.11
N SER A 374 14.49 32.97 -87.12
CA SER A 374 13.55 33.32 -88.20
C SER A 374 13.14 32.07 -89.00
N ASP A 375 14.10 31.21 -89.34
CA ASP A 375 13.85 29.96 -90.07
C ASP A 375 12.89 29.02 -89.31
N LYS A 376 12.95 29.05 -87.98
CA LYS A 376 12.16 28.18 -87.09
C LYS A 376 10.69 28.55 -87.00
N GLU A 377 10.34 29.82 -87.21
CA GLU A 377 8.93 30.24 -87.28
C GLU A 377 8.30 29.85 -88.63
N GLN A 378 9.11 29.75 -89.70
CA GLN A 378 8.64 29.42 -91.05
C GLN A 378 8.35 27.92 -91.24
N GLU A 379 9.08 27.03 -90.57
CA GLU A 379 8.75 25.59 -90.45
C GLU A 379 7.36 25.34 -89.83
N ARG A 380 6.86 26.29 -89.02
CA ARG A 380 5.55 26.20 -88.37
C ARG A 380 4.36 26.35 -89.34
N SER A 381 4.61 26.79 -90.58
CA SER A 381 3.57 27.16 -91.55
C SER A 381 3.20 26.08 -92.58
N ASN A 382 3.89 24.94 -92.66
CA ASN A 382 3.68 23.93 -93.73
C ASN A 382 3.25 22.54 -93.24
N LEU A 383 2.79 22.42 -91.99
CA LEU A 383 2.37 21.16 -91.35
C LEU A 383 1.12 20.50 -91.99
N GLU A 384 0.47 21.15 -92.96
CA GLU A 384 -0.72 20.66 -93.66
C GLU A 384 -0.43 19.99 -95.01
N ARG A 385 0.65 20.34 -95.72
CA ARG A 385 0.83 19.92 -97.13
C ARG A 385 1.23 18.44 -97.30
N LEU A 386 1.98 17.88 -96.35
CA LEU A 386 2.52 16.50 -96.45
C LEU A 386 1.60 15.40 -95.87
N LYS A 387 0.28 15.64 -95.82
CA LYS A 387 -0.73 14.60 -95.54
C LYS A 387 -1.50 14.10 -96.78
N ALA A 388 -1.24 14.65 -97.97
CA ALA A 388 -2.02 14.37 -99.17
C ALA A 388 -1.45 13.26 -100.11
N GLU A 389 -0.13 13.11 -100.22
CA GLU A 389 0.48 12.33 -101.33
C GLU A 389 0.79 10.85 -101.03
N ARG A 390 0.36 10.31 -99.87
CA ARG A 390 0.50 8.86 -99.59
C ARG A 390 -0.59 8.00 -100.28
N ASN A 391 -1.58 8.63 -100.93
CA ASN A 391 -2.78 7.98 -101.45
C ASN A 391 -2.82 7.78 -102.99
N TYR A 392 -1.67 7.63 -103.66
CA TYR A 392 -1.64 7.48 -105.14
C TYR A 392 -1.24 6.09 -105.69
N LEU A 393 -0.37 5.33 -105.01
CA LEU A 393 0.20 4.06 -105.54
C LEU A 393 -0.19 2.82 -104.72
N GLY A 394 -1.50 2.55 -104.65
CA GLY A 394 -2.05 1.39 -103.93
C GLY A 394 -3.25 0.71 -104.59
N LYS A 395 -3.51 0.94 -105.90
CA LYS A 395 -4.75 0.47 -106.54
C LYS A 395 -4.68 0.08 -108.03
N LYS A 396 -3.56 -0.49 -108.47
CA LYS A 396 -3.50 -1.30 -109.72
C LYS A 396 -2.74 -2.62 -109.50
N ILE A 397 -3.48 -3.62 -109.06
CA ILE A 397 -3.34 -4.98 -109.60
C ILE A 397 -4.04 -4.98 -110.98
N ILE A 398 -3.70 -5.94 -111.86
CA ILE A 398 -4.10 -6.10 -113.28
C ILE A 398 -3.10 -5.44 -114.25
N ILE A 399 -2.64 -6.25 -115.22
CA ILE A 399 -1.51 -6.05 -116.15
C ILE A 399 -0.13 -6.12 -115.45
N ALA A 400 0.80 -7.00 -115.82
CA ALA A 400 0.66 -8.30 -116.49
C ALA A 400 1.88 -9.17 -116.15
N ASP A 401 1.66 -10.45 -115.87
CA ASP A 401 2.64 -11.50 -116.09
C ASP A 401 2.14 -12.36 -117.28
N LYS A 402 3.06 -13.01 -117.99
CA LYS A 402 2.87 -13.86 -119.19
C LYS A 402 2.63 -13.14 -120.51
N ASP A 403 3.72 -12.85 -121.20
CA ASP A 403 3.80 -13.10 -122.65
C ASP A 403 3.80 -14.62 -122.93
N LYS A 404 2.79 -15.13 -123.66
CA LYS A 404 2.99 -15.99 -124.85
C LYS A 404 1.70 -16.55 -125.48
N ASP A 405 1.77 -16.64 -126.83
CA ASP A 405 1.04 -17.57 -127.72
C ASP A 405 -0.50 -17.45 -127.84
N LYS A 406 -1.16 -17.76 -128.97
CA LYS A 406 -0.85 -17.58 -130.42
C LYS A 406 -2.09 -17.95 -131.27
N LYS A 407 -2.21 -17.37 -132.49
CA LYS A 407 -3.23 -17.63 -133.56
C LYS A 407 -4.66 -17.11 -133.28
N HIS A 408 -5.56 -16.71 -134.21
CA HIS A 408 -5.60 -16.42 -135.67
C HIS A 408 -6.73 -17.18 -136.42
N SER A 409 -7.80 -16.46 -136.86
CA SER A 409 -8.72 -16.68 -138.02
C SER A 409 -9.79 -15.56 -137.99
N GLN A 410 -10.03 -14.67 -138.99
CA GLN A 410 -10.48 -14.82 -140.40
C GLN A 410 -12.02 -15.05 -140.54
N LEU A 411 -12.81 -14.52 -141.52
CA LEU A 411 -12.57 -13.56 -142.64
C LEU A 411 -13.88 -12.84 -143.13
N LEU A 412 -14.02 -12.52 -144.44
CA LEU A 412 -14.82 -11.42 -145.06
C LEU A 412 -16.32 -11.67 -145.46
N VAL A 413 -16.85 -10.81 -146.36
CA VAL A 413 -18.28 -10.52 -146.71
C VAL A 413 -18.78 -11.27 -147.98
N ALA A 414 -20.09 -11.17 -148.33
CA ALA A 414 -20.83 -11.95 -149.35
C ALA A 414 -21.42 -11.14 -150.52
N GLU A 415 -21.92 -11.81 -151.60
CA GLU A 415 -23.11 -11.36 -152.38
C GLU A 415 -23.69 -12.40 -153.39
N GLY A 416 -24.89 -12.14 -153.96
CA GLY A 416 -25.46 -12.86 -155.12
C GLY A 416 -27.01 -12.81 -155.26
N ARG A 417 -27.58 -12.42 -156.42
CA ARG A 417 -29.05 -12.24 -156.64
C ARG A 417 -29.53 -12.22 -158.11
N LYS A 418 -30.83 -12.56 -158.32
CA LYS A 418 -31.73 -12.22 -159.47
C LYS A 418 -31.48 -12.98 -160.82
N LYS A 419 -32.42 -13.62 -161.56
CA LYS A 419 -33.91 -13.65 -161.78
C LYS A 419 -34.43 -12.81 -162.97
N ASN A 420 -35.03 -13.41 -164.00
CA ASN A 420 -36.04 -12.75 -164.87
C ASN A 420 -36.84 -13.68 -165.83
N ILE A 421 -38.12 -13.30 -166.07
CA ILE A 421 -38.97 -13.38 -167.30
C ILE A 421 -39.03 -14.72 -168.07
N GLU A 422 -40.19 -15.38 -168.24
CA GLU A 422 -41.28 -15.11 -169.23
C GLU A 422 -42.64 -15.72 -168.76
N THR A 423 -43.84 -15.49 -169.32
CA THR A 423 -44.37 -14.53 -170.33
C THR A 423 -45.88 -14.29 -170.12
N LYS A 424 -46.57 -13.49 -170.97
CA LYS A 424 -48.00 -13.11 -170.79
C LYS A 424 -48.80 -12.81 -172.09
N LEU A 425 -49.05 -13.77 -173.00
CA LEU A 425 -49.63 -13.39 -174.33
C LEU A 425 -50.74 -14.26 -174.98
N LYS A 426 -51.62 -14.97 -174.25
CA LYS A 426 -52.83 -15.60 -174.82
C LYS A 426 -54.08 -15.39 -173.96
N GLY A 427 -54.49 -14.13 -173.82
CA GLY A 427 -55.50 -13.68 -172.83
C GLY A 427 -56.98 -13.77 -173.24
N TYR A 428 -57.35 -13.36 -174.46
CA TYR A 428 -58.69 -12.77 -174.66
C TYR A 428 -59.80 -13.65 -175.26
N VAL A 429 -59.49 -14.80 -175.89
CA VAL A 429 -60.54 -15.81 -176.20
C VAL A 429 -61.12 -16.41 -174.90
N LYS A 430 -60.33 -16.44 -173.83
CA LYS A 430 -60.72 -16.87 -172.47
C LYS A 430 -61.80 -15.99 -171.84
N GLU A 431 -62.05 -14.78 -172.35
CA GLU A 431 -62.89 -13.80 -171.66
C GLU A 431 -64.39 -14.11 -171.74
N SER A 432 -64.85 -14.74 -172.83
CA SER A 432 -66.22 -15.26 -172.91
C SER A 432 -66.43 -16.50 -172.02
N GLU A 433 -65.39 -17.28 -171.77
CA GLU A 433 -65.40 -18.46 -170.89
C GLU A 433 -65.36 -18.02 -169.41
N ASN A 434 -64.57 -16.98 -169.10
CA ASN A 434 -64.54 -16.31 -167.80
C ASN A 434 -65.94 -15.84 -167.36
N ASN A 435 -66.78 -15.33 -168.27
CA ASN A 435 -68.09 -14.78 -167.88
C ASN A 435 -69.11 -15.86 -167.47
N LYS A 436 -69.05 -17.08 -168.02
CA LYS A 436 -69.82 -18.22 -167.47
C LYS A 436 -69.22 -18.73 -166.16
N ASN A 437 -67.89 -18.82 -166.08
CA ASN A 437 -67.20 -19.20 -164.84
C ASN A 437 -67.45 -18.20 -163.69
N ASN A 438 -67.60 -16.91 -163.97
CA ASN A 438 -67.85 -15.87 -162.97
C ASN A 438 -69.21 -16.01 -162.30
N ILE A 439 -70.27 -16.42 -163.00
CA ILE A 439 -71.60 -16.62 -162.39
C ILE A 439 -71.54 -17.78 -161.39
N TYR A 440 -71.06 -18.96 -161.82
CA TYR A 440 -70.87 -20.12 -160.95
C TYR A 440 -69.92 -19.83 -159.77
N ARG A 441 -68.88 -19.03 -160.00
CA ARG A 441 -67.96 -18.56 -158.96
C ARG A 441 -68.65 -17.62 -157.96
N LEU A 442 -69.50 -16.69 -158.40
CA LEU A 442 -70.21 -15.77 -157.50
C LEU A 442 -71.25 -16.49 -156.63
N GLU A 443 -71.94 -17.50 -157.16
CA GLU A 443 -72.83 -18.36 -156.35
C GLU A 443 -72.03 -19.12 -155.28
N LYS A 444 -70.88 -19.69 -155.66
CA LYS A 444 -69.98 -20.39 -154.74
C LYS A 444 -69.30 -19.46 -153.73
N GLU A 445 -69.03 -18.21 -154.10
CA GLU A 445 -68.57 -17.17 -153.17
C GLU A 445 -69.68 -16.76 -152.20
N ARG A 446 -70.96 -16.72 -152.62
CA ARG A 446 -72.09 -16.47 -151.70
C ARG A 446 -72.21 -17.56 -150.63
N GLU A 447 -72.16 -18.83 -151.03
CA GLU A 447 -72.16 -19.95 -150.08
C GLU A 447 -70.93 -19.90 -149.16
N LYS A 448 -69.75 -19.58 -149.70
CA LYS A 448 -68.54 -19.42 -148.89
C LYS A 448 -68.69 -18.30 -147.86
N TYR A 449 -69.11 -17.10 -148.23
CA TYR A 449 -69.28 -16.00 -147.27
C TYR A 449 -70.35 -16.31 -146.21
N GLN A 450 -71.38 -17.08 -146.55
CA GLN A 450 -72.39 -17.54 -145.59
C GLN A 450 -71.80 -18.56 -144.58
N MET A 451 -70.85 -19.41 -145.01
CA MET A 451 -70.10 -20.29 -144.13
C MET A 451 -69.05 -19.54 -143.29
N ASP A 452 -68.26 -18.65 -143.91
CA ASP A 452 -67.26 -17.80 -143.25
C ASP A 452 -67.91 -16.95 -142.14
N ALA A 453 -69.12 -16.42 -142.36
CA ALA A 453 -69.88 -15.66 -141.37
C ALA A 453 -70.39 -16.53 -140.20
N SER A 454 -70.79 -17.78 -140.47
CA SER A 454 -71.16 -18.75 -139.43
C SER A 454 -69.95 -19.13 -138.57
N GLU A 455 -68.79 -19.37 -139.20
CA GLU A 455 -67.55 -19.70 -138.51
C GLU A 455 -67.03 -18.52 -137.67
N ALA A 456 -67.12 -17.29 -138.17
CA ALA A 456 -66.81 -16.08 -137.41
C ALA A 456 -67.73 -15.90 -136.19
N THR A 457 -69.03 -16.18 -136.35
CA THR A 457 -70.01 -16.14 -135.25
C THR A 457 -69.70 -17.19 -134.18
N GLN A 458 -69.34 -18.42 -134.59
CA GLN A 458 -68.94 -19.48 -133.67
C GLN A 458 -67.66 -19.11 -132.89
N LYS A 459 -66.65 -18.54 -133.57
CA LYS A 459 -65.41 -18.05 -132.93
C LYS A 459 -65.68 -16.91 -131.94
N TYR A 460 -66.61 -16.01 -132.24
CA TYR A 460 -67.01 -14.96 -131.29
C TYR A 460 -67.59 -15.54 -130.00
N TYR A 461 -68.51 -16.51 -130.07
CA TYR A 461 -69.06 -17.16 -128.88
C TYR A 461 -68.01 -17.98 -128.11
N GLN A 462 -67.09 -18.65 -128.80
CA GLN A 462 -65.96 -19.34 -128.16
C GLN A 462 -65.05 -18.36 -127.38
N ALA A 463 -64.69 -17.23 -128.00
CA ALA A 463 -63.89 -16.20 -127.34
C ALA A 463 -64.64 -15.55 -126.15
N LEU A 464 -65.96 -15.38 -126.24
CA LEU A 464 -66.78 -14.84 -125.15
C LEU A 464 -66.79 -15.79 -123.93
N GLU A 465 -66.93 -17.10 -124.17
CA GLU A 465 -66.90 -18.11 -123.10
C GLU A 465 -65.48 -18.29 -122.53
N GLU A 466 -64.43 -18.18 -123.36
CA GLU A 466 -63.03 -18.17 -122.89
C GLU A 466 -62.73 -16.94 -122.00
N VAL A 467 -63.16 -15.73 -122.41
CA VAL A 467 -63.06 -14.52 -121.58
C VAL A 467 -63.77 -14.71 -120.24
N LYS A 468 -64.97 -15.29 -120.25
CA LYS A 468 -65.75 -15.60 -119.04
C LYS A 468 -65.02 -16.58 -118.12
N ILE A 469 -64.45 -17.66 -118.65
CA ILE A 469 -63.58 -18.58 -117.91
C ILE A 469 -62.38 -17.83 -117.30
N LYS A 470 -61.70 -16.99 -118.09
CA LYS A 470 -60.54 -16.20 -117.61
C LYS A 470 -60.91 -15.19 -116.53
N THR A 471 -62.12 -14.59 -116.56
CA THR A 471 -62.59 -13.73 -115.47
C THR A 471 -62.86 -14.50 -114.17
N LEU A 472 -63.31 -15.75 -114.25
CA LEU A 472 -63.49 -16.62 -113.08
C LEU A 472 -62.13 -17.06 -112.51
N GLU A 473 -61.19 -17.48 -113.35
CA GLU A 473 -59.80 -17.77 -112.93
C GLU A 473 -59.15 -16.57 -112.23
N ALA A 474 -59.31 -15.37 -112.79
CA ALA A 474 -58.79 -14.14 -112.21
C ALA A 474 -59.43 -13.82 -110.85
N HIS A 475 -60.75 -14.02 -110.71
CA HIS A 475 -61.44 -13.83 -109.43
C HIS A 475 -60.92 -14.80 -108.35
N ASP A 476 -60.73 -16.07 -108.70
CA ASP A 476 -60.18 -17.10 -107.81
C ASP A 476 -58.74 -16.79 -107.39
N ILE A 477 -57.92 -16.24 -108.29
CA ILE A 477 -56.55 -15.79 -107.99
C ILE A 477 -56.58 -14.57 -107.07
N HIS A 478 -57.43 -13.57 -107.35
CA HIS A 478 -57.61 -12.41 -106.47
C HIS A 478 -58.06 -12.80 -105.07
N LYS A 479 -58.97 -13.77 -104.94
CA LYS A 479 -59.41 -14.31 -103.64
C LYS A 479 -58.25 -14.99 -102.90
N LYS A 480 -57.47 -15.85 -103.58
CA LYS A 480 -56.26 -16.49 -102.99
C LYS A 480 -55.21 -15.46 -102.54
N ILE A 481 -55.07 -14.34 -103.27
CA ILE A 481 -54.20 -13.22 -102.87
C ILE A 481 -54.74 -12.50 -101.62
N ALA A 482 -56.04 -12.26 -101.53
CA ALA A 482 -56.67 -11.67 -100.35
C ALA A 482 -56.53 -12.57 -99.11
N ASP A 483 -56.88 -13.85 -99.23
CA ASP A 483 -56.72 -14.87 -98.18
C ASP A 483 -55.24 -14.98 -97.73
N GLY A 484 -54.30 -14.83 -98.65
CA GLY A 484 -52.86 -14.82 -98.38
C GLY A 484 -52.40 -13.55 -97.65
N ALA A 485 -52.88 -12.38 -98.05
CA ALA A 485 -52.57 -11.10 -97.42
C ALA A 485 -53.13 -11.01 -95.99
N GLU A 486 -54.33 -11.55 -95.75
CA GLU A 486 -54.91 -11.61 -94.41
C GLU A 486 -54.14 -12.57 -93.49
N LYS A 487 -53.73 -13.74 -93.99
CA LYS A 487 -52.83 -14.65 -93.25
C LYS A 487 -51.48 -14.03 -92.94
N LEU A 488 -50.89 -13.27 -93.88
CA LEU A 488 -49.66 -12.52 -93.65
C LEU A 488 -49.84 -11.50 -92.53
N LYS A 489 -50.93 -10.73 -92.54
CA LYS A 489 -51.27 -9.75 -91.51
C LYS A 489 -51.48 -10.38 -90.13
N GLN A 490 -52.13 -11.55 -90.07
CA GLN A 490 -52.28 -12.33 -88.84
C GLN A 490 -50.92 -12.82 -88.30
N GLN A 491 -50.03 -13.31 -89.17
CA GLN A 491 -48.67 -13.70 -88.77
C GLN A 491 -47.80 -12.52 -88.32
N GLN A 492 -47.94 -11.35 -88.96
CA GLN A 492 -47.28 -10.11 -88.52
C GLN A 492 -47.74 -9.70 -87.12
N ALA A 493 -49.04 -9.67 -86.86
CA ALA A 493 -49.60 -9.35 -85.54
C ALA A 493 -49.13 -10.34 -84.46
N LEU A 494 -49.08 -11.64 -84.76
CA LEU A 494 -48.54 -12.67 -83.85
C LEU A 494 -47.04 -12.48 -83.59
N TYR A 495 -46.25 -12.16 -84.61
CA TYR A 495 -44.82 -11.86 -84.45
C TYR A 495 -44.58 -10.61 -83.61
N GLU A 496 -45.37 -9.55 -83.83
CA GLU A 496 -45.29 -8.31 -83.04
C GLU A 496 -45.71 -8.53 -81.58
N ALA A 497 -46.75 -9.33 -81.34
CA ALA A 497 -47.14 -9.75 -79.99
C ALA A 497 -46.00 -10.52 -79.30
N VAL A 498 -45.45 -11.56 -79.93
CA VAL A 498 -44.32 -12.34 -79.38
C VAL A 498 -43.06 -11.48 -79.17
N ARG A 499 -42.78 -10.53 -80.06
CA ARG A 499 -41.66 -9.58 -79.93
C ARG A 499 -41.88 -8.62 -78.75
N SER A 500 -43.10 -8.13 -78.57
CA SER A 500 -43.49 -7.31 -77.42
C SER A 500 -43.35 -8.09 -76.11
N ASP A 501 -43.86 -9.32 -76.07
CA ASP A 501 -43.80 -10.17 -74.88
C ASP A 501 -42.35 -10.55 -74.52
N ARG A 502 -41.54 -10.93 -75.52
CA ARG A 502 -40.10 -11.16 -75.33
C ARG A 502 -39.38 -9.93 -74.78
N ASN A 503 -39.73 -8.73 -75.26
CA ASN A 503 -39.15 -7.49 -74.75
C ASN A 503 -39.64 -7.16 -73.32
N SER A 504 -40.90 -7.44 -72.97
CA SER A 504 -41.44 -7.24 -71.62
C SER A 504 -40.78 -8.19 -70.61
N LYS A 505 -40.65 -9.48 -70.95
CA LYS A 505 -39.95 -10.48 -70.13
C LYS A 505 -38.46 -10.20 -70.05
N GLY A 506 -37.84 -9.70 -71.12
CA GLY A 506 -36.45 -9.23 -71.11
C GLY A 506 -36.22 -8.07 -70.13
N LYS A 507 -37.13 -7.08 -70.10
CA LYS A 507 -37.07 -5.97 -69.14
C LYS A 507 -37.27 -6.45 -67.70
N ALA A 508 -38.30 -7.27 -67.44
CA ALA A 508 -38.56 -7.83 -66.11
C ALA A 508 -37.41 -8.71 -65.60
N LEU A 509 -36.71 -9.42 -66.49
CA LEU A 509 -35.52 -10.21 -66.14
C LEU A 509 -34.30 -9.32 -65.81
N ILE A 510 -34.14 -8.18 -66.48
CA ILE A 510 -33.12 -7.18 -66.10
C ILE A 510 -33.45 -6.58 -64.73
N GLU A 511 -34.71 -6.16 -64.51
CA GLU A 511 -35.17 -5.59 -63.23
C GLU A 511 -34.97 -6.57 -62.07
N ALA A 512 -35.30 -7.85 -62.26
CA ALA A 512 -35.06 -8.91 -61.28
C ALA A 512 -33.57 -9.19 -61.03
N HIS A 513 -32.69 -9.02 -62.03
CA HIS A 513 -31.25 -9.09 -61.84
C HIS A 513 -30.69 -7.88 -61.08
N GLU A 514 -31.18 -6.67 -61.37
CA GLU A 514 -30.80 -5.45 -60.65
C GLU A 514 -31.24 -5.51 -59.18
N GLU A 515 -32.47 -5.96 -58.90
CA GLU A 515 -32.95 -6.22 -57.53
C GLU A 515 -32.11 -7.31 -56.83
N THR A 516 -31.79 -8.40 -57.53
CA THR A 516 -30.92 -9.46 -57.00
C THR A 516 -29.54 -8.92 -56.62
N ASP A 517 -28.96 -8.03 -57.43
CA ASP A 517 -27.65 -7.43 -57.16
C ASP A 517 -27.70 -6.32 -56.10
N GLU A 518 -28.81 -5.60 -55.94
CA GLU A 518 -29.07 -4.80 -54.74
C GLU A 518 -29.12 -5.67 -53.49
N MET A 519 -29.83 -6.79 -53.51
CA MET A 519 -29.96 -7.68 -52.36
C MET A 519 -28.62 -8.33 -51.99
N LYS A 520 -27.76 -8.65 -52.97
CA LYS A 520 -26.35 -9.05 -52.71
C LYS A 520 -25.54 -7.92 -52.05
N LYS A 521 -25.70 -6.66 -52.47
CA LYS A 521 -25.03 -5.50 -51.84
C LYS A 521 -25.51 -5.31 -50.39
N LYS A 522 -26.82 -5.34 -50.16
CA LYS A 522 -27.45 -5.24 -48.83
C LYS A 522 -26.99 -6.38 -47.91
N PHE A 523 -26.98 -7.61 -48.41
CA PHE A 523 -26.45 -8.78 -47.69
C PHE A 523 -24.97 -8.59 -47.31
N LYS A 524 -24.12 -8.16 -48.25
CA LYS A 524 -22.67 -7.95 -48.00
C LYS A 524 -22.42 -6.86 -46.94
N ILE A 525 -23.18 -5.77 -46.96
CA ILE A 525 -23.12 -4.72 -45.93
C ILE A 525 -23.55 -5.29 -44.58
N MET A 526 -24.64 -6.06 -44.52
CA MET A 526 -25.12 -6.69 -43.29
C MET A 526 -24.15 -7.75 -42.76
N THR A 527 -23.44 -8.50 -43.62
CA THR A 527 -22.33 -9.38 -43.22
C THR A 527 -21.20 -8.57 -42.58
N GLN A 528 -20.79 -7.45 -43.17
CA GLN A 528 -19.75 -6.57 -42.60
C GLN A 528 -20.18 -5.98 -41.24
N GLN A 529 -21.45 -5.62 -41.07
CA GLN A 529 -21.99 -5.19 -39.77
C GLN A 529 -21.98 -6.33 -38.73
N ILE A 530 -22.29 -7.57 -39.15
CA ILE A 530 -22.20 -8.76 -38.28
C ILE A 530 -20.75 -9.04 -37.87
N GLU A 531 -19.77 -8.90 -38.78
CA GLU A 531 -18.35 -8.99 -38.45
C GLU A 531 -17.93 -7.89 -37.45
N GLN A 532 -18.29 -6.63 -37.70
CA GLN A 532 -18.00 -5.52 -36.78
C GLN A 532 -18.61 -5.74 -35.39
N LEU A 533 -19.84 -6.24 -35.30
CA LEU A 533 -20.48 -6.55 -34.02
C LEU A 533 -19.80 -7.73 -33.30
N LYS A 534 -19.26 -8.73 -34.01
CA LYS A 534 -18.43 -9.79 -33.40
C LYS A 534 -17.10 -9.23 -32.87
N ASP A 535 -16.46 -8.33 -33.61
CA ASP A 535 -15.22 -7.69 -33.17
C ASP A 535 -15.47 -6.79 -31.93
N GLU A 536 -16.58 -6.05 -31.89
CA GLU A 536 -17.01 -5.32 -30.70
C GLU A 536 -17.33 -6.25 -29.52
N ILE A 537 -18.04 -7.36 -29.74
CA ILE A 537 -18.34 -8.35 -28.69
C ILE A 537 -17.04 -8.94 -28.12
N THR A 538 -16.13 -9.43 -28.97
CA THR A 538 -14.86 -10.02 -28.48
C THR A 538 -13.91 -8.97 -27.88
N SER A 539 -14.02 -7.70 -28.27
CA SER A 539 -13.36 -6.59 -27.58
C SER A 539 -13.94 -6.35 -26.18
N ARG A 540 -15.28 -6.32 -26.06
CA ARG A 540 -16.00 -6.20 -24.77
C ARG A 540 -15.71 -7.38 -23.85
N GLU A 541 -15.65 -8.61 -24.37
CA GLU A 541 -15.30 -9.81 -23.60
C GLU A 541 -13.87 -9.73 -23.04
N LYS A 542 -12.88 -9.31 -23.84
CA LYS A 542 -11.51 -9.08 -23.36
C LYS A 542 -11.44 -8.03 -22.26
N ALA A 543 -12.16 -6.91 -22.44
CA ALA A 543 -12.25 -5.86 -21.43
C ALA A 543 -12.95 -6.36 -20.15
N LEU A 544 -13.99 -7.19 -20.26
CA LEU A 544 -14.67 -7.81 -19.12
C LEU A 544 -13.74 -8.75 -18.35
N VAL A 545 -12.92 -9.54 -19.05
CA VAL A 545 -11.91 -10.42 -18.45
C VAL A 545 -10.83 -9.59 -17.73
N GLU A 546 -10.32 -8.51 -18.33
CA GLU A 546 -9.39 -7.59 -17.64
C GLU A 546 -9.99 -7.00 -16.36
N VAL A 547 -11.25 -6.54 -16.42
CA VAL A 547 -11.95 -5.99 -15.25
C VAL A 547 -12.15 -7.06 -14.18
N HIS A 548 -12.45 -8.31 -14.56
CA HIS A 548 -12.55 -9.43 -13.62
C HIS A 548 -11.19 -9.76 -12.96
N PHE A 549 -10.08 -9.73 -13.71
CA PHE A 549 -8.75 -9.91 -13.12
C PHE A 549 -8.42 -8.78 -12.12
N LYS A 550 -8.62 -7.52 -12.53
CA LYS A 550 -8.41 -6.33 -11.67
C LYS A 550 -9.31 -6.35 -10.43
N MET A 551 -10.56 -6.79 -10.56
CA MET A 551 -11.47 -6.98 -9.41
C MET A 551 -10.92 -8.03 -8.45
N LYS A 552 -10.45 -9.18 -8.95
CA LYS A 552 -9.89 -10.25 -8.13
C LYS A 552 -8.57 -9.87 -7.44
N GLU A 553 -7.74 -9.05 -8.08
CA GLU A 553 -6.55 -8.44 -7.47
C GLU A 553 -6.92 -7.43 -6.37
N MET A 554 -7.98 -6.65 -6.57
CA MET A 554 -8.51 -5.72 -5.56
C MET A 554 -9.17 -6.46 -4.38
N GLU A 555 -9.83 -7.60 -4.63
CA GLU A 555 -10.37 -8.47 -3.58
C GLU A 555 -9.25 -9.12 -2.76
N SER A 556 -8.23 -9.70 -3.39
CA SER A 556 -7.09 -10.27 -2.65
C SER A 556 -6.28 -9.20 -1.90
N GLY A 557 -6.15 -8.00 -2.47
CA GLY A 557 -5.56 -6.84 -1.81
C GLY A 557 -6.38 -6.38 -0.59
N LYS A 558 -7.72 -6.28 -0.73
CA LYS A 558 -8.64 -5.98 0.38
C LYS A 558 -8.51 -7.02 1.50
N ASP A 559 -8.55 -8.30 1.15
CA ASP A 559 -8.55 -9.38 2.13
C ASP A 559 -7.22 -9.39 2.92
N ARG A 560 -6.09 -9.18 2.23
CA ARG A 560 -4.76 -8.99 2.83
C ARG A 560 -4.69 -7.77 3.76
N ILE A 561 -5.30 -6.65 3.38
CA ILE A 561 -5.42 -5.46 4.25
C ILE A 561 -6.29 -5.75 5.47
N THR A 562 -7.37 -6.53 5.35
CA THR A 562 -8.16 -6.92 6.53
C THR A 562 -7.39 -7.84 7.48
N GLU A 563 -6.57 -8.77 6.97
CA GLU A 563 -5.68 -9.56 7.82
C GLU A 563 -4.63 -8.71 8.54
N GLU A 564 -4.06 -7.70 7.88
CA GLU A 564 -3.12 -6.77 8.51
C GLU A 564 -3.80 -5.95 9.61
N ILE A 565 -5.02 -5.44 9.35
CA ILE A 565 -5.85 -4.74 10.35
C ILE A 565 -6.15 -5.66 11.55
N GLU A 566 -6.43 -6.94 11.33
CA GLU A 566 -6.67 -7.92 12.40
C GLU A 566 -5.41 -8.10 13.26
N LYS A 567 -4.25 -8.36 12.63
CA LYS A 567 -2.94 -8.49 13.30
C LYS A 567 -2.53 -7.22 14.06
N TYR A 568 -2.91 -6.03 13.58
CA TYR A 568 -2.67 -4.77 14.31
C TYR A 568 -3.65 -4.57 15.49
N LYS A 569 -4.89 -5.07 15.42
CA LYS A 569 -5.81 -5.09 16.58
C LYS A 569 -5.33 -6.06 17.67
N GLU A 570 -4.83 -7.23 17.30
CA GLU A 570 -4.24 -8.19 18.24
C GLU A 570 -3.06 -7.56 18.99
N LYS A 571 -2.09 -6.99 18.26
CA LYS A 571 -0.94 -6.28 18.85
C LYS A 571 -1.35 -5.08 19.71
N LEU A 572 -2.41 -4.36 19.34
CA LEU A 572 -2.96 -3.27 20.15
C LEU A 572 -3.54 -3.82 21.46
N HIS A 573 -4.31 -4.90 21.41
CA HIS A 573 -4.87 -5.55 22.60
C HIS A 573 -3.77 -6.15 23.51
N GLU A 574 -2.71 -6.73 22.93
CA GLU A 574 -1.53 -7.17 23.69
C GLU A 574 -0.86 -5.97 24.40
N SER A 575 -0.62 -4.88 23.67
CA SER A 575 -0.03 -3.66 24.23
C SER A 575 -0.91 -2.99 25.29
N GLU A 576 -2.23 -3.01 25.13
CA GLU A 576 -3.17 -2.54 26.16
C GLU A 576 -3.17 -3.43 27.40
N GLY A 577 -2.98 -4.74 27.25
CA GLY A 577 -2.81 -5.67 28.36
C GLY A 577 -1.52 -5.41 29.14
N ILE A 578 -0.40 -5.20 28.42
CA ILE A 578 0.89 -4.83 29.01
C ILE A 578 0.79 -3.48 29.73
N ASN A 579 0.17 -2.46 29.12
CA ASN A 579 -0.01 -1.16 29.73
C ASN A 579 -0.82 -1.24 31.03
N LYS A 580 -1.91 -2.02 31.08
CA LYS A 580 -2.70 -2.22 32.31
C LYS A 580 -1.89 -2.90 33.43
N ALA A 581 -1.09 -3.92 33.09
CA ALA A 581 -0.18 -4.55 34.05
C ALA A 581 0.88 -3.56 34.58
N MET A 582 1.42 -2.70 33.71
CA MET A 582 2.35 -1.63 34.12
C MET A 582 1.67 -0.53 34.95
N GLU A 583 0.40 -0.20 34.69
CA GLU A 583 -0.38 0.73 35.52
C GLU A 583 -0.64 0.17 36.93
N GLU A 584 -0.95 -1.13 37.05
CA GLU A 584 -1.08 -1.83 38.33
C GLU A 584 0.27 -1.93 39.09
N GLU A 585 1.37 -2.21 38.39
CA GLU A 585 2.72 -2.21 38.96
C GLU A 585 3.14 -0.80 39.42
N LEU A 586 2.92 0.24 38.61
CA LEU A 586 3.17 1.62 38.99
C LEU A 586 2.32 2.06 40.19
N TYR A 587 1.08 1.60 40.30
CA TYR A 587 0.22 1.87 41.46
C TYR A 587 0.78 1.23 42.74
N THR A 588 1.18 -0.05 42.69
CA THR A 588 1.75 -0.74 43.86
C THR A 588 3.12 -0.17 44.26
N LEU A 589 4.00 0.13 43.31
CA LEU A 589 5.26 0.84 43.58
C LEU A 589 5.02 2.24 44.18
N THR A 590 4.02 2.97 43.70
CA THR A 590 3.63 4.27 44.27
C THR A 590 3.11 4.17 45.71
N LEU A 591 2.46 3.05 46.07
CA LEU A 591 2.05 2.79 47.45
C LEU A 591 3.27 2.49 48.34
N ILE A 592 4.15 1.59 47.91
CA ILE A 592 5.38 1.23 48.63
C ILE A 592 6.27 2.47 48.86
N ILE A 593 6.41 3.35 47.86
CA ILE A 593 7.16 4.60 48.00
C ILE A 593 6.55 5.51 49.08
N LYS A 594 5.22 5.61 49.17
CA LYS A 594 4.55 6.43 50.21
C LYS A 594 4.76 5.85 51.60
N GLU A 595 4.62 4.54 51.76
CA GLU A 595 4.84 3.84 53.04
C GLU A 595 6.30 4.01 53.51
N ALA A 596 7.26 3.86 52.59
CA ALA A 596 8.68 4.11 52.86
C ALA A 596 8.98 5.57 53.21
N ASP A 597 8.34 6.55 52.56
CA ASP A 597 8.50 7.97 52.89
C ASP A 597 7.87 8.35 54.23
N GLU A 598 6.74 7.74 54.61
CA GLU A 598 6.13 7.90 55.93
C GLU A 598 6.99 7.28 57.03
N GLU A 599 7.56 6.09 56.82
CA GLU A 599 8.50 5.49 57.77
C GLU A 599 9.79 6.32 57.87
N ARG A 600 10.38 6.73 56.75
CA ARG A 600 11.57 7.62 56.73
C ARG A 600 11.30 8.93 57.48
N ARG A 601 10.11 9.52 57.31
CA ARG A 601 9.67 10.73 58.03
C ARG A 601 9.44 10.48 59.52
N LYS A 602 9.10 9.26 59.94
CA LYS A 602 9.02 8.87 61.35
C LYS A 602 10.42 8.70 61.94
N GLN A 603 11.28 7.89 61.31
CA GLN A 603 12.66 7.67 61.74
C GLN A 603 13.46 8.98 61.85
N GLN A 604 13.24 9.93 60.94
CA GLN A 604 13.84 11.28 61.01
C GLN A 604 13.43 12.04 62.28
N LYS A 605 12.16 11.98 62.70
CA LYS A 605 11.68 12.63 63.94
C LYS A 605 12.25 11.94 65.18
N ASP A 606 12.30 10.61 65.16
CA ASP A 606 12.85 9.82 66.27
C ASP A 606 14.35 10.15 66.44
N PHE A 607 15.10 10.30 65.34
CA PHE A 607 16.48 10.80 65.34
C PHE A 607 16.60 12.25 65.85
N GLU A 608 15.74 13.17 65.43
CA GLU A 608 15.71 14.56 65.93
C GLU A 608 15.45 14.60 67.45
N ALA A 609 14.58 13.73 67.97
CA ALA A 609 14.36 13.56 69.40
C ALA A 609 15.60 13.01 70.13
N PHE A 610 16.26 11.97 69.59
CA PHE A 610 17.51 11.45 70.17
C PHE A 610 18.66 12.47 70.16
N VAL A 611 18.73 13.35 69.15
CA VAL A 611 19.69 14.47 69.12
C VAL A 611 19.36 15.49 70.20
N SER A 612 18.08 15.86 70.38
CA SER A 612 17.64 16.73 71.47
C SER A 612 18.00 16.14 72.85
N ASP A 613 17.68 14.87 73.09
CA ASP A 613 17.97 14.19 74.36
C ASP A 613 19.49 14.09 74.62
N ARG A 614 20.28 13.77 73.59
CA ARG A 614 21.75 13.77 73.66
C ARG A 614 22.29 15.14 74.06
N ASP A 615 21.76 16.22 73.49
CA ASP A 615 22.26 17.58 73.71
C ASP A 615 21.79 18.13 75.07
N ILE A 616 20.61 17.74 75.55
CA ILE A 616 20.15 17.94 76.93
C ILE A 616 21.07 17.20 77.91
N LEU A 617 21.35 15.92 77.69
CA LEU A 617 22.23 15.11 78.54
C LEU A 617 23.68 15.62 78.53
N GLY A 618 24.19 16.04 77.37
CA GLY A 618 25.49 16.69 77.24
C GLY A 618 25.57 17.99 78.05
N THR A 619 24.53 18.82 77.96
CA THR A 619 24.41 20.06 78.76
C THR A 619 24.36 19.76 80.27
N GLN A 620 23.65 18.71 80.69
CA GLN A 620 23.64 18.27 82.08
C GLN A 620 25.03 17.76 82.54
N LEU A 621 25.70 16.96 81.71
CA LEU A 621 27.01 16.38 82.01
C LEU A 621 28.10 17.46 82.14
N ILE A 622 28.07 18.50 81.29
CA ILE A 622 28.93 19.69 81.43
C ILE A 622 28.70 20.35 82.79
N ARG A 623 27.44 20.67 83.14
CA ARG A 623 27.10 21.28 84.44
C ARG A 623 27.56 20.43 85.64
N ARG A 624 27.44 19.10 85.57
CA ARG A 624 27.94 18.20 86.62
C ARG A 624 29.46 18.19 86.71
N ASN A 625 30.17 18.27 85.58
CA ASN A 625 31.63 18.41 85.59
C ASN A 625 32.06 19.76 86.18
N ASP A 626 31.34 20.85 85.91
CA ASP A 626 31.59 22.17 86.51
C ASP A 626 31.32 22.17 88.02
N GLU A 627 30.21 21.57 88.47
CA GLU A 627 29.92 21.33 89.89
C GLU A 627 31.05 20.53 90.57
N ILE A 628 31.51 19.45 89.94
CA ILE A 628 32.61 18.61 90.45
C ILE A 628 33.94 19.39 90.51
N ALA A 629 34.24 20.22 89.50
CA ALA A 629 35.44 21.05 89.48
C ALA A 629 35.42 22.09 90.62
N GLN A 630 34.28 22.78 90.83
CA GLN A 630 34.10 23.71 91.95
C GLN A 630 34.22 23.01 93.31
N LEU A 631 33.71 21.78 93.44
CA LEU A 631 33.87 20.97 94.65
C LEU A 631 35.32 20.55 94.90
N TYR A 632 36.08 20.19 93.85
CA TYR A 632 37.52 19.92 93.97
C TYR A 632 38.34 21.16 94.34
N GLU A 633 38.03 22.33 93.77
CA GLU A 633 38.68 23.59 94.15
C GLU A 633 38.38 23.94 95.61
N LYS A 634 37.12 23.87 96.02
CA LYS A 634 36.72 24.06 97.43
C LYS A 634 37.43 23.07 98.35
N LEU A 635 37.48 21.78 98.00
CA LEU A 635 38.19 20.75 98.77
C LEU A 635 39.69 21.04 98.89
N ASN A 636 40.32 21.59 97.84
CA ASN A 636 41.73 22.02 97.88
C ASN A 636 41.94 23.25 98.78
N ILE A 637 41.03 24.22 98.76
CA ILE A 637 41.04 25.39 99.65
C ILE A 637 40.90 24.94 101.12
N GLU A 638 39.91 24.10 101.43
CA GLU A 638 39.69 23.55 102.78
C GLU A 638 40.88 22.71 103.25
N ASN A 639 41.45 21.85 102.40
CA ASN A 639 42.68 21.11 102.74
C ASN A 639 43.89 22.03 102.97
N SER A 640 43.99 23.16 102.25
CA SER A 640 45.04 24.17 102.46
C SER A 640 44.84 24.90 103.79
N ALA A 641 43.60 25.29 104.12
CA ALA A 641 43.24 25.88 105.40
C ALA A 641 43.49 24.92 106.57
N LEU A 642 43.07 23.66 106.46
CA LEU A 642 43.26 22.64 107.49
C LEU A 642 44.74 22.29 107.70
N LYS A 643 45.55 22.23 106.62
CA LYS A 643 47.02 22.08 106.75
C LYS A 643 47.66 23.26 107.48
N LYS A 644 47.28 24.50 107.16
CA LYS A 644 47.76 25.71 107.87
C LYS A 644 47.34 25.69 109.34
N GLY A 645 46.08 25.37 109.63
CA GLY A 645 45.55 25.24 110.99
C GLY A 645 46.24 24.13 111.80
N ALA A 646 46.57 22.99 111.18
CA ALA A 646 47.30 21.91 111.81
C ALA A 646 48.75 22.31 112.19
N VAL A 647 49.42 23.08 111.33
CA VAL A 647 50.75 23.65 111.63
C VAL A 647 50.66 24.65 112.80
N GLN A 648 49.75 25.62 112.73
CA GLN A 648 49.53 26.60 113.80
C GLN A 648 49.14 25.94 115.13
N TYR A 649 48.32 24.89 115.10
CA TYR A 649 47.98 24.11 116.29
C TYR A 649 49.21 23.37 116.86
N ALA A 650 50.04 22.77 116.00
CA ALA A 650 51.29 22.13 116.43
C ALA A 650 52.28 23.14 117.05
N GLU A 651 52.38 24.35 116.50
CA GLU A 651 53.14 25.47 117.07
C GLU A 651 52.62 25.86 118.46
N LYS A 652 51.30 26.05 118.63
CA LYS A 652 50.69 26.36 119.93
C LYS A 652 50.82 25.23 120.95
N VAL A 653 50.75 23.96 120.52
CA VAL A 653 51.08 22.81 121.38
C VAL A 653 52.58 22.81 121.75
N GLY A 654 53.45 23.30 120.88
CA GLY A 654 54.87 23.57 121.15
C GLY A 654 55.07 24.64 122.23
N GLU A 655 54.45 25.81 122.06
CA GLU A 655 54.44 26.91 123.05
C GLU A 655 53.95 26.42 124.42
N ILE A 656 52.82 25.70 124.45
CA ILE A 656 52.27 25.12 125.69
C ILE A 656 53.23 24.12 126.33
N LYS A 657 53.98 23.32 125.56
CA LYS A 657 55.02 22.42 126.10
C LYS A 657 56.21 23.21 126.68
N VAL A 658 56.62 24.32 126.07
CA VAL A 658 57.67 25.20 126.59
C VAL A 658 57.19 25.87 127.89
N LEU A 659 56.00 26.47 127.89
CA LEU A 659 55.40 27.10 129.08
C LEU A 659 55.24 26.09 130.23
N LYS A 660 54.83 24.85 129.96
CA LYS A 660 54.77 23.79 130.98
C LYS A 660 56.14 23.43 131.56
N LYS A 661 57.22 23.43 130.75
CA LYS A 661 58.59 23.31 131.28
C LYS A 661 58.97 24.51 132.15
N SER A 662 58.71 25.74 131.70
CA SER A 662 58.97 26.95 132.48
C SER A 662 58.23 26.96 133.82
N ILE A 663 56.97 26.52 133.85
CA ILE A 663 56.18 26.37 135.08
C ILE A 663 56.79 25.30 136.00
N LEU A 664 57.23 24.15 135.46
CA LEU A 664 57.91 23.10 136.24
C LEU A 664 59.23 23.60 136.83
N ASP A 665 60.04 24.34 136.06
CA ASP A 665 61.33 24.84 136.54
C ASP A 665 61.18 26.02 137.50
N LEU A 666 60.16 26.87 137.34
CA LEU A 666 59.75 27.85 138.35
C LEU A 666 59.24 27.15 139.63
N SER A 667 58.47 26.08 139.50
CA SER A 667 57.99 25.27 140.64
C SER A 667 59.14 24.59 141.38
N ARG A 668 60.15 24.09 140.67
CA ARG A 668 61.40 23.55 141.24
C ARG A 668 62.20 24.62 141.98
N LYS A 669 62.37 25.80 141.38
CA LYS A 669 63.03 26.96 142.02
C LYS A 669 62.27 27.38 143.28
N LEU A 670 60.94 27.44 143.24
CA LEU A 670 60.11 27.73 144.41
C LEU A 670 60.24 26.65 145.49
N GLN A 671 60.23 25.36 145.14
CA GLN A 671 60.49 24.28 146.09
C GLN A 671 61.91 24.32 146.68
N GLN A 672 62.91 24.75 145.92
CA GLN A 672 64.26 24.96 146.45
C GLN A 672 64.29 26.11 147.45
N VAL A 673 63.71 27.27 147.10
CA VAL A 673 63.59 28.43 147.99
C VAL A 673 62.80 28.07 149.26
N VAL A 674 61.75 27.24 149.17
CA VAL A 674 61.01 26.72 150.34
C VAL A 674 61.88 25.79 151.20
N LYS A 675 62.72 24.93 150.60
CA LYS A 675 63.70 24.10 151.33
C LYS A 675 64.86 24.91 151.91
N GLU A 676 65.16 26.07 151.37
CA GLU A 676 66.13 27.01 151.93
C GLU A 676 65.50 27.82 153.07
N ALA A 677 64.24 28.25 152.93
CA ALA A 677 63.45 28.86 153.99
C ALA A 677 63.18 27.92 155.17
N SER A 678 62.97 26.60 154.94
CA SER A 678 62.83 25.65 156.05
C SER A 678 64.13 25.52 156.85
N LYS A 679 65.30 25.57 156.21
CA LYS A 679 66.60 25.65 156.91
C LYS A 679 66.72 26.92 157.75
N ILE A 680 66.03 28.02 157.45
CA ILE A 680 66.03 29.21 158.32
C ILE A 680 65.38 28.88 159.68
N LYS A 681 64.36 28.01 159.72
CA LYS A 681 63.77 27.56 160.99
C LYS A 681 64.76 26.70 161.79
N ASP A 682 65.46 25.77 161.13
CA ASP A 682 66.49 24.94 161.77
C ASP A 682 67.73 25.74 162.18
N LEU A 683 68.09 26.78 161.43
CA LEU A 683 69.13 27.73 161.79
C LEU A 683 68.70 28.63 162.94
N LYS A 684 67.41 28.98 163.05
CA LYS A 684 66.87 29.76 164.18
C LYS A 684 66.74 28.93 165.46
N THR A 685 66.37 27.65 165.37
CA THR A 685 66.43 26.75 166.54
C THR A 685 67.87 26.40 166.91
N LYS A 686 68.79 26.25 165.95
CA LYS A 686 70.23 26.16 166.21
C LYS A 686 70.81 27.45 166.78
N LEU A 687 70.32 28.62 166.38
CA LEU A 687 70.70 29.90 166.99
C LEU A 687 70.22 29.90 168.45
N GLN A 688 68.95 29.57 168.70
CA GLN A 688 68.41 29.52 170.07
C GLN A 688 69.08 28.45 170.96
N THR A 689 69.46 27.29 170.42
CA THR A 689 70.25 26.32 171.19
C THR A 689 71.71 26.72 171.32
N LEU A 690 72.31 27.43 170.36
CA LEU A 690 73.63 28.05 170.53
C LEU A 690 73.59 29.24 171.50
N GLU A 691 72.50 30.01 171.59
CA GLU A 691 72.29 31.08 172.56
C GLU A 691 72.05 30.50 173.96
N ARG A 692 71.23 29.44 174.08
CA ARG A 692 71.04 28.70 175.33
C ARG A 692 72.33 28.01 175.78
N ASN A 693 73.05 27.37 174.85
CA ASN A 693 74.34 26.75 175.15
C ASN A 693 75.42 27.81 175.41
N LEU A 694 75.38 29.00 174.79
CA LEU A 694 76.25 30.13 175.12
C LEU A 694 75.89 30.72 176.48
N LEU A 695 74.62 30.67 176.90
CA LEU A 695 74.21 31.04 178.26
C LEU A 695 74.71 29.99 179.27
N GLU A 696 74.52 28.70 178.99
CA GLU A 696 75.00 27.59 179.81
C GLU A 696 76.53 27.55 179.89
N GLU A 697 77.23 27.79 178.78
CA GLU A 697 78.69 27.93 178.73
C GLU A 697 79.15 29.31 179.26
N ARG A 698 78.31 30.33 179.41
CA ARG A 698 78.62 31.56 180.17
C ARG A 698 78.41 31.38 181.67
N THR A 699 77.42 30.60 182.10
CA THR A 699 77.25 30.22 183.52
C THR A 699 78.31 29.22 183.95
N LYS A 700 78.64 28.23 183.11
CA LYS A 700 79.84 27.40 183.28
C LYS A 700 81.09 28.25 183.19
N SER A 701 81.26 29.16 182.23
CA SER A 701 82.46 30.02 182.19
C SER A 701 82.55 30.95 183.40
N LYS A 702 81.46 31.22 184.14
CA LYS A 702 81.54 31.85 185.46
C LYS A 702 82.05 30.88 186.52
N ALA A 703 81.40 29.73 186.72
CA ALA A 703 81.84 28.73 187.70
C ALA A 703 83.26 28.21 187.41
N LEU A 704 83.58 27.98 186.14
CA LEU A 704 84.91 27.65 185.64
C LEU A 704 85.86 28.85 185.62
N SER A 705 85.43 30.11 185.77
CA SER A 705 86.37 31.21 186.11
C SER A 705 86.71 31.23 187.59
N GLU A 706 85.88 30.62 188.44
CA GLU A 706 86.18 30.36 189.85
C GLU A 706 87.02 29.07 190.00
N GLU A 707 86.92 28.09 189.08
CA GLU A 707 87.77 26.89 189.05
C GLU A 707 89.04 26.99 188.17
N LEU A 708 89.13 27.90 187.19
CA LEU A 708 90.33 28.14 186.33
C LEU A 708 91.37 29.05 186.99
N GLU A 709 91.45 29.06 188.31
CA GLU A 709 92.63 29.58 189.02
C GLU A 709 93.90 28.73 188.74
N ASN A 710 93.76 27.57 188.06
CA ASN A 710 94.87 26.90 187.34
C ASN A 710 94.42 26.34 185.95
N PRO A 711 95.27 26.31 184.89
CA PRO A 711 94.81 26.09 183.50
C PRO A 711 95.35 24.84 182.76
N MET A 712 94.63 24.31 181.75
CA MET A 712 95.15 23.95 180.39
C MET A 712 94.15 23.29 179.38
N ASN A 713 93.74 24.05 178.36
CA ASN A 713 93.92 23.82 176.89
C ASN A 713 93.62 22.47 176.14
N VAL A 714 92.79 22.58 175.06
CA VAL A 714 93.11 22.30 173.61
C VAL A 714 92.65 21.03 172.81
N HIS A 715 91.70 21.25 171.86
CA HIS A 715 91.46 20.61 170.50
C HIS A 715 91.06 19.09 170.40
N ARG A 716 90.72 18.44 169.24
CA ARG A 716 90.87 18.68 167.75
C ARG A 716 89.90 17.82 166.84
N TRP A 717 89.84 18.09 165.51
CA TRP A 717 89.07 17.35 164.44
C TRP A 717 89.91 16.40 163.52
N ARG A 718 89.28 15.47 162.74
CA ARG A 718 89.79 14.95 161.42
C ARG A 718 88.77 14.21 160.47
N LYS A 719 89.27 13.54 159.39
CA LYS A 719 88.63 13.00 158.14
C LYS A 719 89.22 11.61 157.72
N LEU A 720 88.83 10.80 156.70
CA LEU A 720 87.65 10.56 155.79
C LEU A 720 88.13 10.24 154.34
N GLU A 721 88.00 9.01 153.76
CA GLU A 721 88.12 8.76 152.27
C GLU A 721 87.77 7.33 151.71
N GLY A 722 87.55 7.23 150.37
CA GLY A 722 87.58 6.02 149.48
C GLY A 722 86.22 5.44 148.95
N SER A 723 86.06 4.69 147.84
CA SER A 723 86.66 4.68 146.45
C SER A 723 85.87 3.70 145.50
N ASP A 724 86.08 3.72 144.16
CA ASP A 724 85.15 3.16 143.12
C ASP A 724 85.84 2.40 141.91
N PRO A 725 85.16 1.42 141.25
CA PRO A 725 85.58 0.81 139.96
C PRO A 725 84.45 0.61 138.89
N VAL A 726 84.63 0.37 137.58
CA VAL A 726 85.71 0.40 136.57
C VAL A 726 85.04 0.36 135.16
N ALA A 727 85.61 0.96 134.10
CA ALA A 727 84.88 1.28 132.85
C ALA A 727 84.99 0.33 131.63
N TYR A 728 85.78 -0.76 131.67
CA TYR A 728 86.19 -1.49 130.44
C TYR A 728 85.08 -2.30 129.75
N GLU A 729 84.15 -2.92 130.50
CA GLU A 729 83.21 -3.91 129.95
C GLU A 729 82.20 -3.35 128.92
N MET A 730 81.81 -2.08 129.05
CA MET A 730 80.83 -1.47 128.14
C MET A 730 81.35 -1.30 126.70
N ILE A 731 82.66 -1.17 126.52
CA ILE A 731 83.27 -0.92 125.20
C ILE A 731 83.16 -2.17 124.32
N LEU A 732 83.51 -3.34 124.86
CA LEU A 732 83.40 -4.63 124.15
C LEU A 732 81.96 -4.92 123.70
N LYS A 733 80.99 -4.72 124.60
CA LYS A 733 79.56 -4.97 124.36
C LYS A 733 78.99 -4.11 123.22
N THR A 734 79.53 -2.90 123.04
CA THR A 734 79.12 -1.96 121.99
C THR A 734 79.55 -2.44 120.59
N GLN A 735 80.79 -2.89 120.43
CA GLN A 735 81.31 -3.33 119.12
C GLN A 735 80.61 -4.59 118.58
N THR A 736 80.21 -5.52 119.45
CA THR A 736 79.50 -6.74 119.04
C THR A 736 78.11 -6.43 118.46
N LEU A 737 77.42 -5.45 119.05
CA LEU A 737 76.09 -5.01 118.58
C LEU A 737 76.18 -4.30 117.23
N GLN A 738 77.19 -3.45 117.01
CA GLN A 738 77.40 -2.75 115.74
C GLN A 738 77.57 -3.70 114.55
N ARG A 739 78.38 -4.78 114.68
CA ARG A 739 78.52 -5.78 113.60
C ARG A 739 77.22 -6.51 113.30
N ARG A 740 76.40 -6.79 114.32
CA ARG A 740 75.10 -7.45 114.17
C ARG A 740 74.06 -6.55 113.48
N LEU A 741 74.12 -5.24 113.73
CA LEU A 741 73.31 -4.22 113.07
C LEU A 741 73.63 -4.14 111.56
N MET A 742 74.92 -4.08 111.19
CA MET A 742 75.36 -4.01 109.80
C MET A 742 74.85 -5.20 108.97
N LEU A 743 74.96 -6.43 109.49
CA LEU A 743 74.47 -7.64 108.83
C LEU A 743 72.94 -7.61 108.61
N LYS A 744 72.16 -7.16 109.60
CA LYS A 744 70.70 -7.06 109.43
C LYS A 744 70.26 -5.89 108.54
N SER A 745 71.06 -4.83 108.45
CA SER A 745 70.80 -3.72 107.52
C SER A 745 70.94 -4.17 106.06
N ALA A 746 71.95 -5.00 105.76
CA ALA A 746 72.14 -5.58 104.43
C ALA A 746 70.98 -6.52 104.02
N GLU A 747 70.54 -7.41 104.93
CA GLU A 747 69.42 -8.33 104.67
C GLU A 747 68.08 -7.61 104.43
N VAL A 748 67.86 -6.44 105.06
CA VAL A 748 66.71 -5.58 104.80
C VAL A 748 66.81 -4.95 103.40
N GLN A 749 67.97 -4.38 103.06
CA GLN A 749 68.19 -3.75 101.76
C GLN A 749 68.05 -4.72 100.57
N GLU A 750 68.46 -5.98 100.73
CA GLU A 750 68.26 -7.05 99.75
C GLU A 750 66.77 -7.40 99.57
N LYS A 751 66.01 -7.44 100.67
CA LYS A 751 64.56 -7.70 100.63
C LYS A 751 63.77 -6.53 100.05
N ASP A 752 64.17 -5.28 100.33
CA ASP A 752 63.56 -4.09 99.72
C ASP A 752 63.78 -4.06 98.20
N LEU A 753 64.95 -4.47 97.70
CA LEU A 753 65.21 -4.63 96.27
C LEU A 753 64.29 -5.70 95.64
N PHE A 754 64.15 -6.86 96.28
CA PHE A 754 63.26 -7.93 95.82
C PHE A 754 61.79 -7.48 95.79
N ILE A 755 61.34 -6.72 96.79
CA ILE A 755 60.00 -6.12 96.82
C ILE A 755 59.82 -5.16 95.64
N GLN A 756 60.79 -4.28 95.37
CA GLN A 756 60.72 -3.35 94.23
C GLN A 756 60.65 -4.07 92.87
N GLU A 757 61.31 -5.22 92.70
CA GLU A 757 61.16 -6.03 91.48
C GLU A 757 59.77 -6.68 91.37
N LYS A 758 59.24 -7.24 92.47
CA LYS A 758 57.89 -7.81 92.49
C LYS A 758 56.81 -6.75 92.26
N ASP A 759 57.00 -5.53 92.75
CA ASP A 759 56.09 -4.41 92.49
C ASP A 759 56.14 -3.92 91.03
N LYS A 760 57.32 -3.92 90.39
CA LYS A 760 57.45 -3.66 88.95
C LYS A 760 56.73 -4.73 88.13
N LEU A 761 56.95 -6.02 88.45
CA LEU A 761 56.27 -7.15 87.81
C LEU A 761 54.74 -7.09 88.00
N HIS A 762 54.27 -6.82 89.23
CA HIS A 762 52.84 -6.68 89.53
C HIS A 762 52.21 -5.49 88.78
N LYS A 763 52.90 -4.35 88.65
CA LYS A 763 52.45 -3.22 87.82
C LYS A 763 52.39 -3.55 86.33
N ILE A 764 53.35 -4.32 85.81
CA ILE A 764 53.36 -4.79 84.41
C ILE A 764 52.20 -5.77 84.17
N VAL A 765 52.05 -6.79 85.02
CA VAL A 765 50.98 -7.79 84.94
C VAL A 765 49.61 -7.14 85.09
N ARG A 766 49.45 -6.18 86.01
CA ARG A 766 48.21 -5.40 86.15
C ARG A 766 47.89 -4.63 84.87
N LYS A 767 48.87 -3.92 84.27
CA LYS A 767 48.70 -3.24 82.97
C LYS A 767 48.38 -4.19 81.80
N ILE A 768 48.71 -5.48 81.91
CA ILE A 768 48.36 -6.50 80.92
C ILE A 768 46.94 -7.03 81.18
N LEU A 769 46.53 -7.26 82.44
CA LEU A 769 45.14 -7.62 82.76
C LEU A 769 44.16 -6.48 82.44
N GLU A 770 44.49 -5.23 82.76
CA GLU A 770 43.72 -4.02 82.39
C GLU A 770 43.60 -3.83 80.86
N ARG A 771 44.33 -4.63 80.06
CA ARG A 771 44.29 -4.65 78.60
C ARG A 771 43.72 -5.94 78.00
N GLN A 772 43.34 -6.93 78.81
CA GLN A 772 42.66 -8.13 78.30
C GLN A 772 41.15 -8.01 78.54
N PRO A 773 40.30 -8.14 77.50
CA PRO A 773 38.86 -8.23 77.69
C PRO A 773 38.51 -9.45 78.56
N GLY A 774 37.55 -9.26 79.46
CA GLY A 774 37.00 -10.34 80.29
C GLY A 774 36.31 -11.42 79.45
N PRO A 775 35.99 -12.59 80.02
CA PRO A 775 35.44 -13.73 79.27
C PRO A 775 34.15 -13.39 78.51
N GLU A 776 33.27 -12.59 79.11
CA GLU A 776 32.02 -12.12 78.48
C GLU A 776 32.30 -11.19 77.29
N ILE A 777 33.25 -10.26 77.44
CA ILE A 777 33.68 -9.36 76.35
C ILE A 777 34.40 -10.15 75.26
N LYS A 778 35.14 -11.21 75.58
CA LYS A 778 35.71 -12.12 74.57
C LYS A 778 34.65 -12.89 73.81
N GLN A 779 33.59 -13.37 74.47
CA GLN A 779 32.48 -14.02 73.78
C GLN A 779 31.66 -13.04 72.93
N GLN A 780 31.52 -11.78 73.37
CA GLN A 780 30.94 -10.72 72.54
C GLN A 780 31.83 -10.38 71.34
N ILE A 781 33.15 -10.29 71.52
CA ILE A 781 34.10 -10.10 70.41
C ILE A 781 34.04 -11.28 69.44
N GLU A 782 34.04 -12.54 69.90
CA GLU A 782 33.97 -13.72 69.03
C GLU A 782 32.60 -13.81 68.30
N ALA A 783 31.52 -13.33 68.91
CA ALA A 783 30.22 -13.20 68.26
C ALA A 783 30.22 -12.08 67.22
N TYR A 784 30.77 -10.90 67.54
CA TYR A 784 30.91 -9.79 66.60
C TYR A 784 31.92 -10.08 65.49
N GLU A 785 32.97 -10.87 65.71
CA GLU A 785 33.90 -11.33 64.68
C GLU A 785 33.18 -12.24 63.69
N LYS A 786 32.33 -13.17 64.15
CA LYS A 786 31.48 -14.00 63.26
C LYS A 786 30.37 -13.20 62.56
N GLU A 787 29.82 -12.18 63.22
CA GLU A 787 28.85 -11.27 62.60
C GLU A 787 29.52 -10.37 61.57
N VAL A 788 30.75 -9.91 61.82
CA VAL A 788 31.59 -9.20 60.85
C VAL A 788 32.02 -10.11 59.70
N GLU A 789 32.43 -11.36 59.92
CA GLU A 789 32.69 -12.32 58.83
C GLU A 789 31.44 -12.53 57.95
N LEU A 790 30.24 -12.57 58.54
CA LEU A 790 28.97 -12.65 57.80
C LEU A 790 28.63 -11.35 57.04
N GLN A 791 28.98 -10.18 57.58
CA GLN A 791 28.80 -8.90 56.90
C GLN A 791 29.88 -8.65 55.84
N ASP A 792 31.11 -9.13 56.03
CA ASP A 792 32.21 -9.08 55.06
C ASP A 792 31.96 -10.06 53.90
N ALA A 793 31.36 -11.23 54.17
CA ALA A 793 30.87 -12.12 53.11
C ALA A 793 29.76 -11.44 52.28
N LYS A 794 28.80 -10.76 52.93
CA LYS A 794 27.76 -9.97 52.23
C LYS A 794 28.36 -8.78 51.48
N LEU A 795 29.33 -8.07 52.06
CA LEU A 795 30.06 -6.97 51.42
C LEU A 795 30.91 -7.47 50.26
N SER A 796 31.44 -8.69 50.29
CA SER A 796 32.13 -9.30 49.15
C SER A 796 31.15 -9.58 48.00
N VAL A 797 29.98 -10.14 48.29
CA VAL A 797 28.92 -10.33 47.28
C VAL A 797 28.44 -8.98 46.73
N MET A 798 28.13 -8.01 47.60
CA MET A 798 27.79 -6.65 47.16
C MET A 798 28.94 -5.97 46.41
N GLN A 799 30.21 -6.24 46.71
CA GLN A 799 31.34 -5.73 45.92
C GLN A 799 31.45 -6.42 44.55
N GLU A 800 31.03 -7.67 44.40
CA GLU A 800 30.93 -8.32 43.09
C GLU A 800 29.72 -7.83 42.30
N GLU A 801 28.57 -7.59 42.95
CA GLU A 801 27.40 -6.93 42.36
C GLU A 801 27.70 -5.48 41.95
N ILE A 802 28.39 -4.71 42.81
CA ILE A 802 28.84 -3.34 42.49
C ILE A 802 29.90 -3.37 41.38
N ARG A 803 30.83 -4.33 41.36
CA ARG A 803 31.76 -4.49 40.22
C ARG A 803 31.03 -4.85 38.92
N ALA A 804 30.00 -5.69 38.98
CA ALA A 804 29.16 -6.01 37.83
C ALA A 804 28.38 -4.77 37.35
N ALA A 805 27.81 -4.00 38.26
CA ALA A 805 27.14 -2.73 37.98
C ALA A 805 28.10 -1.67 37.42
N GLU A 806 29.31 -1.52 37.98
CA GLU A 806 30.37 -0.67 37.43
C GLU A 806 30.81 -1.12 36.03
N LEU A 807 30.84 -2.43 35.75
CA LEU A 807 31.26 -2.98 34.47
C LEU A 807 30.15 -2.82 33.41
N ALA A 808 28.89 -2.95 33.81
CA ALA A 808 27.74 -2.52 33.03
C ALA A 808 27.77 -1.00 32.77
N GLU A 809 28.00 -0.17 33.80
CA GLU A 809 28.10 1.29 33.64
C GLU A 809 29.29 1.68 32.76
N LYS A 810 30.42 0.97 32.83
CA LYS A 810 31.56 1.15 31.91
C LYS A 810 31.23 0.69 30.48
N LYS A 811 30.37 -0.31 30.29
CA LYS A 811 29.85 -0.70 28.97
C LYS A 811 28.92 0.39 28.44
N ASP A 812 27.91 0.80 29.21
CA ASP A 812 26.99 1.89 28.89
C ASP A 812 27.71 3.21 28.64
N ASN A 813 28.75 3.54 29.41
CA ASN A 813 29.54 4.74 29.21
C ASN A 813 30.49 4.62 28.01
N ASN A 814 30.94 3.42 27.62
CA ASN A 814 31.59 3.21 26.32
C ASN A 814 30.59 3.33 25.16
N GLU A 815 29.37 2.81 25.29
CA GLU A 815 28.32 2.95 24.28
C GLU A 815 27.86 4.42 24.15
N LYS A 816 27.65 5.12 25.26
CA LYS A 816 27.47 6.58 25.31
C LYS A 816 28.68 7.33 24.73
N ARG A 817 29.92 6.84 24.91
CA ARG A 817 31.12 7.46 24.30
C ARG A 817 31.15 7.24 22.79
N VAL A 818 30.84 6.05 22.30
CA VAL A 818 30.71 5.76 20.86
C VAL A 818 29.58 6.57 20.24
N ILE A 819 28.43 6.68 20.91
CA ILE A 819 27.32 7.56 20.51
C ILE A 819 27.74 9.03 20.57
N ALA A 820 28.52 9.45 21.58
CA ALA A 820 29.04 10.82 21.68
C ALA A 820 30.10 11.12 20.61
N GLU A 821 30.96 10.17 20.26
CA GLU A 821 31.92 10.25 19.14
C GLU A 821 31.21 10.29 17.79
N GLN A 822 30.14 9.51 17.61
CA GLN A 822 29.25 9.61 16.45
C GLN A 822 28.52 10.96 16.41
N ILE A 823 28.02 11.47 17.54
CA ILE A 823 27.41 12.80 17.64
C ILE A 823 28.45 13.91 17.42
N GLU A 824 29.69 13.75 17.86
CA GLU A 824 30.83 14.64 17.54
C GLU A 824 31.08 14.61 16.02
N PHE A 825 31.16 13.42 15.41
CA PHE A 825 31.32 13.25 13.97
C PHE A 825 30.15 13.89 13.19
N TYR A 826 28.90 13.68 13.60
CA TYR A 826 27.73 14.30 12.98
C TYR A 826 27.64 15.81 13.25
N LYS A 827 28.07 16.31 14.41
CA LYS A 827 28.21 17.76 14.71
C LYS A 827 29.32 18.39 13.88
N LYS A 828 30.47 17.73 13.73
CA LYS A 828 31.63 18.17 12.94
C LYS A 828 31.30 18.14 11.45
N LYS A 829 30.56 17.12 10.99
CA LYS A 829 29.98 17.01 9.64
C LYS A 829 28.93 18.09 9.39
N THR A 830 27.98 18.32 10.31
CA THR A 830 26.97 19.41 10.15
C THR A 830 27.57 20.80 10.34
N PHE A 831 28.65 20.98 11.09
CA PHE A 831 29.41 22.23 11.17
C PHE A 831 30.25 22.45 9.91
N GLN A 832 30.81 21.39 9.30
CA GLN A 832 31.42 21.46 7.96
C GLN A 832 30.38 21.77 6.88
N TYR A 833 29.18 21.18 6.93
CA TYR A 833 28.06 21.54 6.04
C TYR A 833 27.61 22.98 6.28
N LYS A 834 27.38 23.43 7.52
CA LYS A 834 27.06 24.83 7.82
C LYS A 834 28.18 25.80 7.47
N SER A 835 29.45 25.39 7.57
CA SER A 835 30.61 26.20 7.15
C SER A 835 30.72 26.25 5.62
N LYS A 836 30.42 25.16 4.91
CA LYS A 836 30.25 25.16 3.46
C LYS A 836 29.08 26.03 3.03
N ASP A 837 27.88 25.84 3.60
CA ASP A 837 26.71 26.67 3.32
C ASP A 837 26.97 28.14 3.67
N HIS A 838 27.71 28.45 4.73
CA HIS A 838 28.09 29.83 5.04
C HIS A 838 29.12 30.38 4.05
N GLN A 839 30.15 29.61 3.66
CA GLN A 839 31.08 30.00 2.60
C GLN A 839 30.41 30.12 1.23
N ASP A 840 29.43 29.27 0.92
CA ASP A 840 28.72 29.25 -0.35
C ASP A 840 27.57 30.27 -0.35
N LEU A 841 27.05 30.67 0.82
CA LEU A 841 26.21 31.86 1.00
C LEU A 841 27.04 33.13 0.84
N ILE A 842 28.25 33.19 1.43
CA ILE A 842 29.22 34.28 1.20
C ILE A 842 29.52 34.38 -0.30
N LYS A 843 29.98 33.30 -0.95
CA LYS A 843 30.21 33.26 -2.41
C LYS A 843 28.94 33.58 -3.21
N ARG A 844 27.74 33.20 -2.77
CA ARG A 844 26.47 33.59 -3.42
C ARG A 844 26.17 35.08 -3.23
N THR A 845 26.50 35.69 -2.10
CA THR A 845 26.37 37.15 -1.89
C THR A 845 27.45 37.95 -2.63
N GLU A 846 28.67 37.42 -2.75
CA GLU A 846 29.76 37.98 -3.55
C GLU A 846 29.46 37.85 -5.05
N ALA A 847 29.02 36.68 -5.51
CA ALA A 847 28.53 36.48 -6.87
C ALA A 847 27.27 37.32 -7.16
N SER A 848 26.39 37.54 -6.17
CA SER A 848 25.24 38.44 -6.33
C SER A 848 25.65 39.92 -6.35
N ARG A 849 26.73 40.31 -5.65
CA ARG A 849 27.37 41.62 -5.83
C ARG A 849 27.93 41.74 -7.24
N TYR A 850 28.76 40.79 -7.68
CA TYR A 850 29.33 40.75 -9.04
C TYR A 850 28.25 40.80 -10.14
N LYS A 851 27.15 40.05 -9.96
CA LYS A 851 26.07 39.94 -10.94
C LYS A 851 25.07 41.11 -10.88
N ARG A 852 24.99 41.86 -9.77
CA ARG A 852 24.38 43.21 -9.75
C ARG A 852 25.32 44.26 -10.35
N GLN A 853 26.64 44.08 -10.28
CA GLN A 853 27.63 45.03 -10.78
C GLN A 853 27.86 44.94 -12.31
N GLN A 854 27.35 43.91 -12.99
CA GLN A 854 27.45 43.75 -14.46
C GLN A 854 26.17 44.11 -15.25
N LEU A 855 25.07 44.49 -14.59
CA LEU A 855 23.79 44.82 -15.24
C LEU A 855 23.13 46.11 -14.71
N ALA A 856 23.93 47.01 -14.14
CA ALA A 856 23.62 48.44 -14.05
C ALA A 856 24.40 49.17 -15.15
N LEU A 857 23.70 49.99 -15.95
CA LEU A 857 24.22 50.57 -17.19
C LEU A 857 25.07 51.83 -16.97
N SER A 858 25.85 52.17 -18.00
CA SER A 858 26.28 53.53 -18.40
C SER A 858 27.19 54.37 -17.47
N HIS A 859 28.17 54.99 -18.13
CA HIS A 859 28.95 56.16 -17.69
C HIS A 859 28.07 57.41 -17.39
N PRO A 860 28.61 58.48 -16.74
CA PRO A 860 29.79 58.58 -15.86
C PRO A 860 29.58 59.51 -14.63
N GLN A 861 30.70 59.92 -14.00
CA GLN A 861 30.94 61.18 -13.26
C GLN A 861 30.53 61.34 -11.77
N SER A 862 31.59 61.51 -10.96
CA SER A 862 31.80 62.57 -9.95
C SER A 862 31.23 62.48 -8.52
N GLN A 863 32.18 62.35 -7.58
CA GLN A 863 32.35 63.16 -6.35
C GLN A 863 31.41 63.03 -5.11
N VAL A 864 32.01 62.46 -4.06
CA VAL A 864 32.05 62.87 -2.63
C VAL A 864 30.74 63.29 -1.90
N ASN A 865 30.35 62.56 -0.84
CA ASN A 865 30.48 63.02 0.58
C ASN A 865 29.94 62.09 1.69
N PHE A 866 30.75 61.98 2.75
CA PHE A 866 30.50 61.99 4.22
C PHE A 866 29.21 61.46 4.91
N THR A 867 29.40 61.03 6.18
CA THR A 867 28.41 60.66 7.24
C THR A 867 27.59 59.38 6.97
N GLY A 868 27.03 58.67 7.98
CA GLY A 868 27.06 58.85 9.45
C GLY A 868 26.76 57.52 10.18
N GLY A 869 26.87 57.49 11.52
CA GLY A 869 26.78 56.25 12.32
C GLY A 869 25.39 55.90 12.88
N GLY A 870 25.26 54.73 13.53
CA GLY A 870 24.05 54.26 14.19
C GLY A 870 24.29 53.18 15.26
N PHE A 871 23.80 53.44 16.48
CA PHE A 871 23.70 52.55 17.65
C PHE A 871 22.38 51.71 17.57
N SER A 872 22.05 50.71 18.41
CA SER A 872 22.77 49.76 19.30
C SER A 872 21.72 48.83 19.98
N LEU A 873 22.15 47.98 20.92
CA LEU A 873 21.33 47.20 21.89
C LEU A 873 20.43 46.09 21.27
N HIS A 874 19.75 45.21 22.02
CA HIS A 874 20.03 44.33 23.19
C HIS A 874 18.64 43.85 23.69
N GLN A 875 18.54 42.61 24.18
CA GLN A 875 17.34 42.01 24.80
C GLN A 875 16.14 41.78 23.83
N SER A 876 15.31 40.75 23.99
CA SER A 876 15.31 39.66 25.00
C SER A 876 15.47 38.28 24.34
#